data_AF-A0A7Y6BWF1-F1
#
_entry.id   AF-A0A7Y6BWF1-F1
#
_cell.length_a   1.000
_cell.length_b   1.000
_cell.length_c   1.000
_cell.angle_alpha   90.00
_cell.angle_beta   90.00
_cell.angle_gamma   90.00
#
_symmetry.space_group_name_H-M   'P 1'
#
loop_
_entity.id
_entity.type
_entity.pdbx_description
1 polymer ?
#
loop_
_entity_poly.entity_id
_entity_poly.type
_entity_poly.pdbx_seq_one_letter_code
_entity_poly.pdbx_strand_id
1 'polypeptide(L)'
;MEQDTYKFKETVSKIKPVQHLHKHNQQSVQLWRLLKDAGCVYFGTVRKWTSVFQLSNFYVAIHHFIDEEPIEELIGKETNVHWSSVLSEPEYHPLAKLIEDLEGNLQTQCCVPEQTFIDACQKPYSVHLQSPKHKFMLWFRTSSEFSFLLEIFFTTQQIPPYGVNLPNEWPNIRVRYTNEYESQALFDITEYLVDTEPLPKEAMVIQDTIDSHLIEYSQEAVKRIFAENEKVVIAYSGGKDSSVLLQLCVEFVLANPMYQDKLYIISASTGVENPIIEQHIRTMQSVVTNKLDQLFINGFSIDRFTIVEPESDQTYTACVFGDGFIPPSATFKWCVERLKVNPGQDDLLERFSNNELVCQVLGVRSAESSNRSKSIEHHFSNDFYGVHVLRGGLRTAPPIRHWTAADVATYLVRTPAPWNEEYSNHNLINIYGLASGMMECPIGAIIQNENDAVKGCSGSSARFGCWACTVVKEDKSLSNLVDAYPEELGPHYKMRRLLKGVQEIRYGGCTGYYRNRGGFSTGYGDLTIDIRTILLTFWREYNLPLSQTEVVEIIKKVKAREIPEGLAISHRFWAIIHRFFPHDPGPFSSAMFHATWEPRFLIDENNNKVKLETVGVDRVSHGDIAWAERYQAVCMAARSIQPDDDIQMVVKGMMIAGKAVQVLYTKSRPQSVILNLPQGHTEIKIPLISEIYVIPKSNFYQDSWDF
;
A
#
# COMPACT_ATOMS: atom_id res chain seq x y z
N MET A 1 -6.67 29.62 24.97
CA MET A 1 -7.43 28.40 24.60
C MET A 1 -8.40 28.77 23.50
N GLU A 2 -7.91 28.87 22.27
CA GLU A 2 -8.78 28.82 21.09
C GLU A 2 -8.95 27.34 20.77
N GLN A 3 -10.18 26.85 20.83
CA GLN A 3 -10.51 25.48 20.44
C GLN A 3 -10.19 25.33 18.96
N ASP A 4 -9.24 24.45 18.64
CA ASP A 4 -9.01 23.99 17.28
C ASP A 4 -10.29 23.34 16.75
N THR A 5 -11.12 24.14 16.09
CA THR A 5 -12.27 23.64 15.34
C THR A 5 -11.73 22.92 14.11
N TYR A 6 -11.68 21.59 14.19
CA TYR A 6 -11.52 20.73 13.01
C TYR A 6 -12.61 21.09 12.00
N LYS A 7 -12.24 21.83 10.95
CA LYS A 7 -13.09 21.97 9.76
C LYS A 7 -12.90 20.74 8.90
N PHE A 8 -13.90 19.85 8.91
CA PHE A 8 -14.04 18.86 7.86
C PHE A 8 -14.07 19.60 6.52
N LYS A 9 -13.00 19.45 5.74
CA LYS A 9 -13.01 19.87 4.35
C LYS A 9 -13.70 18.74 3.59
N GLU A 10 -14.97 18.93 3.23
CA GLU A 10 -15.58 18.13 2.18
C GLU A 10 -14.71 18.30 0.93
N THR A 11 -13.81 17.34 0.68
CA THR A 11 -13.25 17.17 -0.65
C THR A 11 -14.40 16.71 -1.51
N VAL A 12 -15.04 17.67 -2.14
CA VAL A 12 -16.00 17.48 -3.22
C VAL A 12 -15.24 16.79 -4.35
N SER A 13 -15.08 15.48 -4.23
CA SER A 13 -14.78 14.57 -5.33
C SER A 13 -16.06 14.45 -6.16
N LYS A 14 -16.69 15.57 -6.53
CA LYS A 14 -17.79 15.57 -7.50
C LYS A 14 -17.16 15.28 -8.84
N ILE A 15 -17.01 13.99 -9.10
CA ILE A 15 -17.04 13.49 -10.46
C ILE A 15 -18.37 14.00 -11.02
N LYS A 16 -18.33 14.95 -11.94
CA LYS A 16 -19.49 15.30 -12.75
C LYS A 16 -19.63 14.19 -13.79
N PRO A 17 -20.68 13.37 -13.75
CA PRO A 17 -20.91 12.38 -14.79
C PRO A 17 -21.00 13.11 -16.14
N VAL A 18 -20.28 12.61 -17.15
CA VAL A 18 -20.29 13.19 -18.50
C VAL A 18 -21.23 12.39 -19.37
N GLN A 19 -22.08 13.06 -20.15
CA GLN A 19 -23.09 12.39 -20.99
C GLN A 19 -22.52 11.73 -22.26
N HIS A 20 -21.28 12.06 -22.67
CA HIS A 20 -20.72 11.67 -23.96
C HIS A 20 -19.50 10.75 -23.85
N LEU A 21 -19.54 9.65 -24.61
CA LEU A 21 -18.60 8.53 -24.58
C LEU A 21 -17.84 8.42 -25.92
N HIS A 22 -16.90 9.33 -26.16
CA HIS A 22 -16.22 9.54 -27.47
C HIS A 22 -15.25 8.40 -27.92
N LYS A 23 -15.07 7.34 -27.11
CA LYS A 23 -14.05 6.30 -27.34
C LYS A 23 -14.59 4.86 -27.39
N HIS A 24 -15.89 4.64 -27.29
CA HIS A 24 -16.42 3.29 -27.15
C HIS A 24 -16.53 2.55 -28.50
N ASN A 25 -15.90 1.38 -28.59
CA ASN A 25 -16.01 0.47 -29.73
C ASN A 25 -17.43 -0.14 -29.83
N GLN A 26 -17.74 -0.85 -30.93
CA GLN A 26 -19.08 -1.43 -31.13
C GLN A 26 -19.49 -2.39 -30.01
N GLN A 27 -18.54 -3.16 -29.45
CA GLN A 27 -18.77 -4.07 -28.34
C GLN A 27 -19.13 -3.34 -27.05
N SER A 28 -18.51 -2.20 -26.76
CA SER A 28 -18.90 -1.33 -25.66
C SER A 28 -20.35 -0.85 -25.81
N VAL A 29 -20.73 -0.40 -27.00
CA VAL A 29 -22.11 0.05 -27.26
C VAL A 29 -23.10 -1.10 -27.04
N GLN A 30 -22.74 -2.32 -27.44
CA GLN A 30 -23.54 -3.51 -27.22
C GLN A 30 -23.66 -3.86 -25.72
N LEU A 31 -22.56 -3.81 -24.97
CA LEU A 31 -22.55 -3.98 -23.51
C LEU A 31 -23.55 -3.04 -22.83
N TRP A 32 -23.55 -1.75 -23.20
CA TRP A 32 -24.48 -0.76 -22.65
C TRP A 32 -25.94 -1.04 -23.02
N ARG A 33 -26.21 -1.58 -24.22
CA ARG A 33 -27.57 -1.99 -24.61
C ARG A 33 -28.05 -3.18 -23.79
N LEU A 34 -27.21 -4.20 -23.62
CA LEU A 34 -27.54 -5.39 -22.84
C LEU A 34 -27.90 -5.03 -21.40
N LEU A 35 -27.16 -4.11 -20.78
CA LEU A 35 -27.48 -3.62 -19.42
C LEU A 35 -28.83 -2.90 -19.36
N LYS A 36 -29.12 -2.06 -20.37
CA LYS A 36 -30.39 -1.36 -20.46
C LYS A 36 -31.55 -2.32 -20.67
N ASP A 37 -31.39 -3.30 -21.55
CA ASP A 37 -32.41 -4.31 -21.88
C ASP A 37 -32.64 -5.27 -20.70
N ALA A 38 -31.61 -5.54 -19.89
CA ALA A 38 -31.73 -6.27 -18.63
C ALA A 38 -32.48 -5.48 -17.53
N GLY A 39 -32.86 -4.22 -17.78
CA GLY A 39 -33.60 -3.39 -16.83
C GLY A 39 -32.74 -2.71 -15.77
N CYS A 40 -31.44 -2.52 -16.03
CA CYS A 40 -30.57 -1.81 -15.10
C CYS A 40 -30.98 -0.33 -14.97
N VAL A 41 -30.93 0.19 -13.74
CA VAL A 41 -31.02 1.63 -13.46
C VAL A 41 -29.62 2.20 -13.46
N TYR A 42 -29.36 3.20 -14.29
CA TYR A 42 -28.05 3.85 -14.37
C TYR A 42 -27.86 4.86 -13.24
N PHE A 43 -26.75 4.78 -12.51
CA PHE A 43 -26.42 5.72 -11.42
C PHE A 43 -25.34 6.73 -11.80
N GLY A 44 -24.58 6.49 -12.86
CA GLY A 44 -23.58 7.44 -13.33
C GLY A 44 -22.28 6.77 -13.76
N THR A 45 -21.45 7.58 -14.43
CA THR A 45 -20.12 7.20 -14.89
C THR A 45 -19.08 7.92 -14.03
N VAL A 46 -18.39 7.15 -13.19
CA VAL A 46 -17.37 7.59 -12.22
C VAL A 46 -16.10 8.05 -12.96
N ARG A 47 -15.71 7.32 -13.99
CA ARG A 47 -14.65 7.71 -14.95
C ARG A 47 -15.07 7.23 -16.32
N LYS A 48 -14.44 7.71 -17.40
CA LYS A 48 -14.78 7.33 -18.78
C LYS A 48 -14.90 5.80 -18.99
N TRP A 49 -14.25 5.02 -18.13
CA TRP A 49 -14.21 3.56 -18.15
C TRP A 49 -14.93 2.88 -16.97
N THR A 50 -15.61 3.59 -16.07
CA THR A 50 -16.30 2.96 -14.92
C THR A 50 -17.69 3.55 -14.73
N SER A 51 -18.70 2.68 -14.80
CA SER A 51 -20.10 3.05 -14.61
C SER A 51 -20.79 2.18 -13.57
N VAL A 52 -21.68 2.78 -12.79
CA VAL A 52 -22.43 2.11 -11.72
C VAL A 52 -23.89 2.02 -12.13
N PHE A 53 -24.46 0.85 -11.90
CA PHE A 53 -25.83 0.49 -12.19
C PHE A 53 -26.47 -0.17 -10.97
N GLN A 54 -27.79 -0.22 -10.95
CA GLN A 54 -28.56 -1.03 -10.01
C GLN A 54 -29.41 -2.01 -10.80
N LEU A 55 -29.40 -3.28 -10.39
CA LEU A 55 -30.26 -4.32 -10.92
C LEU A 55 -30.95 -5.01 -9.76
N SER A 56 -32.28 -4.90 -9.70
CA SER A 56 -33.07 -5.36 -8.54
C SER A 56 -32.54 -4.71 -7.24
N ASN A 57 -32.10 -5.52 -6.27
CA ASN A 57 -31.57 -5.05 -4.99
C ASN A 57 -30.05 -4.94 -4.95
N PHE A 58 -29.35 -5.13 -6.09
CA PHE A 58 -27.90 -5.19 -6.16
C PHE A 58 -27.34 -3.99 -6.91
N TYR A 59 -26.18 -3.50 -6.46
CA TYR A 59 -25.38 -2.57 -7.25
C TYR A 59 -24.36 -3.33 -8.09
N VAL A 60 -24.19 -2.88 -9.31
CA VAL A 60 -23.28 -3.46 -10.29
C VAL A 60 -22.37 -2.36 -10.82
N ALA A 61 -21.06 -2.55 -10.74
CA ALA A 61 -20.09 -1.65 -11.35
C ALA A 61 -19.40 -2.35 -12.52
N ILE A 62 -19.26 -1.63 -13.64
CA ILE A 62 -18.59 -2.14 -14.83
C ILE A 62 -17.38 -1.29 -15.11
N HIS A 63 -16.23 -1.94 -15.17
CA HIS A 63 -14.94 -1.34 -15.43
C HIS A 63 -14.39 -1.81 -16.76
N HIS A 64 -14.25 -0.90 -17.69
CA HIS A 64 -13.93 -1.19 -19.07
C HIS A 64 -12.46 -0.91 -19.40
N PHE A 65 -11.84 -1.79 -20.17
CA PHE A 65 -10.54 -1.54 -20.79
C PHE A 65 -10.78 -1.33 -22.29
N ILE A 66 -10.77 -0.07 -22.72
CA ILE A 66 -11.20 0.32 -24.08
C ILE A 66 -10.05 0.14 -25.09
N ASP A 67 -8.95 0.87 -24.87
CA ASP A 67 -7.79 0.94 -25.77
C ASP A 67 -6.52 0.39 -25.10
N GLU A 68 -6.68 -0.31 -23.97
CA GLU A 68 -5.60 -0.61 -23.03
C GLU A 68 -5.66 -2.08 -22.63
N GLU A 69 -4.51 -2.76 -22.58
CA GLU A 69 -4.44 -4.12 -22.05
C GLU A 69 -4.38 -4.08 -20.50
N PRO A 70 -5.14 -4.95 -19.81
CA PRO A 70 -5.07 -5.05 -18.36
C PRO A 70 -3.70 -5.58 -17.91
N ILE A 71 -3.25 -5.13 -16.73
CA ILE A 71 -2.09 -5.71 -16.04
C ILE A 71 -2.53 -7.05 -15.44
N GLU A 72 -2.14 -8.15 -16.09
CA GLU A 72 -2.50 -9.51 -15.67
C GLU A 72 -2.06 -9.84 -14.24
N GLU A 73 -0.93 -9.29 -13.79
CA GLU A 73 -0.43 -9.48 -12.42
C GLU A 73 -1.38 -8.95 -11.35
N LEU A 74 -2.26 -8.00 -11.68
CA LEU A 74 -3.26 -7.45 -10.77
C LEU A 74 -4.60 -8.19 -10.81
N ILE A 75 -4.71 -9.21 -11.67
CA ILE A 75 -5.89 -10.05 -11.80
C ILE A 75 -5.60 -11.35 -11.05
N GLY A 76 -6.46 -11.69 -10.08
CA GLY A 76 -6.35 -12.95 -9.35
C GLY A 76 -6.38 -14.14 -10.30
N LYS A 77 -5.69 -15.23 -9.94
CA LYS A 77 -5.66 -16.45 -10.75
C LYS A 77 -7.07 -16.97 -10.99
N GLU A 78 -7.34 -17.45 -12.19
CA GLU A 78 -8.64 -18.05 -12.51
C GLU A 78 -8.89 -19.30 -11.65
N THR A 79 -10.11 -19.42 -11.15
CA THR A 79 -10.56 -20.56 -10.35
C THR A 79 -11.43 -21.48 -11.20
N ASN A 80 -11.56 -22.75 -10.79
CA ASN A 80 -12.51 -23.70 -11.41
C ASN A 80 -13.97 -23.47 -10.97
N VAL A 81 -14.25 -22.37 -10.25
CA VAL A 81 -15.60 -22.06 -9.77
C VAL A 81 -16.35 -21.37 -10.89
N HIS A 82 -17.45 -21.95 -11.32
CA HIS A 82 -18.35 -21.29 -12.26
C HIS A 82 -19.27 -20.30 -11.51
N TRP A 83 -19.49 -19.11 -12.07
CA TRP A 83 -20.28 -18.06 -11.42
C TRP A 83 -21.71 -18.51 -11.08
N SER A 84 -22.29 -19.42 -11.86
CA SER A 84 -23.66 -19.93 -11.63
C SER A 84 -23.79 -20.75 -10.34
N SER A 85 -22.69 -21.32 -9.84
CA SER A 85 -22.70 -22.01 -8.53
C SER A 85 -22.94 -21.03 -7.37
N VAL A 86 -22.52 -19.78 -7.53
CA VAL A 86 -22.66 -18.70 -6.55
C VAL A 86 -24.02 -18.03 -6.66
N LEU A 87 -24.53 -17.88 -7.88
CA LEU A 87 -25.78 -17.18 -8.20
C LEU A 87 -26.95 -18.15 -8.46
N SER A 88 -26.96 -19.29 -7.78
CA SER A 88 -27.95 -20.36 -8.00
C SER A 88 -29.30 -20.11 -7.33
N GLU A 89 -29.34 -19.26 -6.30
CA GLU A 89 -30.57 -18.95 -5.58
C GLU A 89 -31.53 -18.07 -6.40
N PRO A 90 -32.86 -18.23 -6.22
CA PRO A 90 -33.86 -17.49 -6.99
C PRO A 90 -33.74 -15.97 -6.95
N GLU A 91 -33.25 -15.44 -5.82
CA GLU A 91 -33.02 -14.00 -5.64
C GLU A 91 -31.92 -13.43 -6.56
N TYR A 92 -31.00 -14.27 -7.04
CA TYR A 92 -29.91 -13.88 -7.94
C TYR A 92 -30.21 -14.14 -9.42
N HIS A 93 -31.36 -14.73 -9.76
CA HIS A 93 -31.72 -15.03 -11.15
C HIS A 93 -31.60 -13.82 -12.11
N PRO A 94 -31.97 -12.57 -11.75
CA PRO A 94 -31.75 -11.42 -12.62
C PRO A 94 -30.27 -11.18 -12.95
N LEU A 95 -29.37 -11.37 -11.98
CA LEU A 95 -27.92 -11.24 -12.18
C LEU A 95 -27.37 -12.38 -13.03
N ALA A 96 -27.79 -13.62 -12.74
CA ALA A 96 -27.40 -14.80 -13.51
C ALA A 96 -27.75 -14.63 -15.00
N LYS A 97 -28.99 -14.20 -15.28
CA LYS A 97 -29.44 -13.93 -16.65
C LYS A 97 -28.62 -12.83 -17.33
N LEU A 98 -28.33 -11.72 -16.61
CA LEU A 98 -27.47 -10.67 -17.17
C LEU A 98 -26.10 -11.23 -17.56
N ILE A 99 -25.48 -12.06 -16.72
CA ILE A 99 -24.16 -12.65 -17.02
C ILE A 99 -24.22 -13.58 -18.24
N GLU A 100 -25.25 -14.43 -18.35
CA GLU A 100 -25.46 -15.28 -19.53
C GLU A 100 -25.62 -14.45 -20.81
N ASP A 101 -26.43 -13.38 -20.74
CA ASP A 101 -26.64 -12.47 -21.87
C ASP A 101 -25.34 -11.75 -22.26
N LEU A 102 -24.50 -11.39 -21.29
CA LEU A 102 -23.19 -10.79 -21.55
C LEU A 102 -22.24 -11.79 -22.23
N GLU A 103 -22.09 -13.01 -21.69
CA GLU A 103 -21.22 -14.04 -22.28
C GLU A 103 -21.64 -14.42 -23.69
N GLY A 104 -22.94 -14.70 -23.88
CA GLY A 104 -23.48 -15.17 -25.16
C GLY A 104 -23.45 -14.10 -26.25
N ASN A 105 -23.90 -12.88 -25.94
CA ASN A 105 -24.04 -11.82 -26.95
C ASN A 105 -22.73 -11.10 -27.25
N LEU A 106 -21.81 -10.98 -26.28
CA LEU A 106 -20.51 -10.34 -26.49
C LEU A 106 -19.42 -11.33 -26.92
N GLN A 107 -19.72 -12.63 -26.96
CA GLN A 107 -18.75 -13.69 -27.26
C GLN A 107 -17.52 -13.61 -26.34
N THR A 108 -17.76 -13.32 -25.07
CA THR A 108 -16.73 -13.20 -24.03
C THR A 108 -16.69 -14.46 -23.18
N GLN A 109 -15.50 -14.85 -22.73
CA GLN A 109 -15.35 -15.85 -21.69
C GLN A 109 -15.37 -15.15 -20.32
N CYS A 110 -16.31 -15.53 -19.45
CA CYS A 110 -16.30 -15.09 -18.05
C CYS A 110 -15.34 -15.96 -17.23
N CYS A 111 -14.44 -15.33 -16.49
CA CYS A 111 -13.57 -15.99 -15.53
C CYS A 111 -13.80 -15.45 -14.11
N VAL A 112 -13.80 -16.37 -13.15
CA VAL A 112 -13.92 -16.07 -11.72
C VAL A 112 -12.51 -16.08 -11.12
N PRO A 113 -11.92 -14.91 -10.80
CA PRO A 113 -10.60 -14.87 -10.17
C PRO A 113 -10.68 -15.33 -8.71
N GLU A 114 -9.54 -15.77 -8.18
CA GLU A 114 -9.32 -15.94 -6.75
C GLU A 114 -9.69 -14.65 -6.02
N GLN A 115 -10.67 -14.74 -5.13
CA GLN A 115 -11.20 -13.59 -4.41
C GLN A 115 -11.75 -14.00 -3.05
N THR A 116 -11.74 -13.07 -2.12
CA THR A 116 -12.10 -13.32 -0.72
C THR A 116 -13.59 -13.64 -0.57
N PHE A 117 -14.42 -13.13 -1.48
CA PHE A 117 -15.85 -13.45 -1.55
C PHE A 117 -16.09 -14.95 -1.77
N ILE A 118 -15.39 -15.57 -2.73
CA ILE A 118 -15.52 -17.01 -3.03
C ILE A 118 -15.06 -17.86 -1.84
N ASP A 119 -13.93 -17.49 -1.23
CA ASP A 119 -13.41 -18.17 -0.03
C ASP A 119 -14.43 -18.17 1.13
N ALA A 120 -15.22 -17.10 1.24
CA ALA A 120 -16.25 -16.95 2.27
C ALA A 120 -17.51 -17.78 1.94
N CYS A 121 -17.97 -17.79 0.69
CA CYS A 121 -19.16 -18.53 0.26
C CYS A 121 -18.99 -20.05 0.39
N GLN A 122 -17.76 -20.57 0.29
CA GLN A 122 -17.49 -22.00 0.43
C GLN A 122 -17.54 -22.50 1.89
N LYS A 123 -17.65 -21.62 2.88
CA LYS A 123 -17.69 -21.98 4.31
C LYS A 123 -19.13 -21.93 4.85
N PRO A 124 -19.66 -23.02 5.43
CA PRO A 124 -20.98 -22.99 6.05
C PRO A 124 -20.98 -22.05 7.27
N TYR A 125 -21.95 -21.13 7.33
CA TYR A 125 -22.15 -20.14 8.40
C TYR A 125 -21.07 -19.04 8.53
N SER A 126 -20.58 -18.51 7.41
CA SER A 126 -19.71 -17.34 7.47
C SER A 126 -20.49 -16.09 7.92
N VAL A 127 -20.31 -15.69 9.19
CA VAL A 127 -20.70 -14.35 9.67
C VAL A 127 -20.01 -13.21 8.91
N HIS A 128 -19.02 -13.56 8.07
CA HIS A 128 -18.11 -12.65 7.37
C HIS A 128 -18.58 -12.24 5.97
N LEU A 129 -19.89 -12.11 5.73
CA LEU A 129 -20.45 -11.53 4.51
C LEU A 129 -21.38 -10.33 4.80
N GLN A 130 -21.29 -9.77 6.02
CA GLN A 130 -22.18 -8.69 6.48
C GLN A 130 -21.66 -7.29 6.16
N SER A 131 -20.38 -7.15 5.79
CA SER A 131 -19.80 -5.87 5.37
C SER A 131 -20.42 -5.40 4.05
N PRO A 132 -20.76 -4.11 3.88
CA PRO A 132 -21.16 -3.57 2.59
C PRO A 132 -20.00 -3.55 1.58
N LYS A 133 -18.76 -3.71 2.05
CA LYS A 133 -17.55 -3.81 1.21
C LYS A 133 -17.44 -5.12 0.44
N HIS A 134 -18.29 -6.12 0.73
CA HIS A 134 -18.27 -7.37 -0.05
C HIS A 134 -18.73 -7.13 -1.48
N LYS A 135 -17.93 -7.66 -2.39
CA LYS A 135 -18.25 -7.67 -3.80
C LYS A 135 -17.77 -8.96 -4.45
N PHE A 136 -18.53 -9.41 -5.41
CA PHE A 136 -18.17 -10.51 -6.29
C PHE A 136 -17.65 -9.94 -7.61
N MET A 137 -16.47 -10.37 -8.01
CA MET A 137 -15.76 -9.89 -9.18
C MET A 137 -15.77 -10.95 -10.28
N LEU A 138 -16.15 -10.54 -11.48
CA LEU A 138 -16.19 -11.37 -12.69
C LEU A 138 -15.44 -10.66 -13.81
N TRP A 139 -14.47 -11.34 -14.40
CA TRP A 139 -13.71 -10.82 -15.53
C TRP A 139 -14.27 -11.38 -16.83
N PHE A 140 -14.48 -10.52 -17.82
CA PHE A 140 -14.94 -10.91 -19.14
C PHE A 140 -13.84 -10.55 -20.13
N ARG A 141 -13.42 -11.54 -20.93
CA ARG A 141 -12.35 -11.40 -21.91
C ARG A 141 -12.78 -11.88 -23.29
N THR A 142 -12.37 -11.16 -24.33
CA THR A 142 -12.45 -11.58 -25.74
C THR A 142 -11.04 -11.85 -26.26
N SER A 143 -10.92 -12.64 -27.34
CA SER A 143 -9.65 -13.17 -27.87
C SER A 143 -8.63 -12.13 -28.40
N SER A 144 -8.89 -10.82 -28.40
CA SER A 144 -7.84 -9.85 -28.78
C SER A 144 -7.98 -8.40 -28.31
N GLU A 145 -9.17 -7.83 -28.07
CA GLU A 145 -9.27 -6.35 -27.92
C GLU A 145 -10.29 -5.82 -26.91
N PHE A 146 -10.99 -6.69 -26.16
CA PHE A 146 -12.07 -6.27 -25.27
C PHE A 146 -12.02 -7.02 -23.95
N SER A 147 -11.90 -6.25 -22.86
CA SER A 147 -11.89 -6.79 -21.51
C SER A 147 -12.62 -5.84 -20.57
N PHE A 148 -13.42 -6.41 -19.68
CA PHE A 148 -14.06 -5.63 -18.62
C PHE A 148 -14.20 -6.45 -17.33
N LEU A 149 -14.20 -5.74 -16.21
CA LEU A 149 -14.52 -6.29 -14.89
C LEU A 149 -15.95 -5.88 -14.53
N LEU A 150 -16.73 -6.87 -14.10
CA LEU A 150 -18.04 -6.72 -13.51
C LEU A 150 -17.93 -6.94 -12.01
N GLU A 151 -18.31 -5.95 -11.22
CA GLU A 151 -18.39 -6.05 -9.76
C GLU A 151 -19.85 -6.07 -9.33
N ILE A 152 -20.22 -7.02 -8.48
CA ILE A 152 -21.56 -7.17 -7.92
C ILE A 152 -21.48 -6.96 -6.41
N PHE A 153 -22.23 -5.98 -5.90
CA PHE A 153 -22.28 -5.64 -4.49
C PHE A 153 -23.57 -6.18 -3.85
N PHE A 154 -23.43 -7.02 -2.83
CA PHE A 154 -24.54 -7.67 -2.11
C PHE A 154 -24.98 -6.89 -0.86
N THR A 155 -24.71 -5.58 -0.83
CA THR A 155 -25.01 -4.73 0.33
C THR A 155 -26.53 -4.62 0.54
N THR A 156 -26.96 -4.78 1.80
CA THR A 156 -28.33 -4.46 2.23
C THR A 156 -28.51 -2.96 2.48
N GLN A 157 -27.41 -2.23 2.66
CA GLN A 157 -27.41 -0.77 2.78
C GLN A 157 -27.60 -0.21 1.37
N GLN A 158 -28.72 0.48 1.12
CA GLN A 158 -29.08 1.12 -0.17
C GLN A 158 -28.17 2.32 -0.48
N ILE A 159 -26.86 2.09 -0.44
CA ILE A 159 -25.81 3.06 -0.68
C ILE A 159 -25.06 2.55 -1.91
N PRO A 160 -25.07 3.27 -3.04
CA PRO A 160 -24.33 2.84 -4.22
C PRO A 160 -22.80 3.04 -4.02
N PRO A 161 -21.96 2.22 -4.67
CA PRO A 161 -20.50 2.30 -4.53
C PRO A 161 -19.89 3.48 -5.32
N TYR A 162 -18.61 3.78 -5.09
CA TYR A 162 -17.79 4.68 -5.94
C TYR A 162 -18.21 6.15 -6.05
N GLY A 163 -18.95 6.67 -5.08
CA GLY A 163 -19.27 8.09 -4.94
C GLY A 163 -20.50 8.57 -5.72
N VAL A 164 -21.20 7.70 -6.44
CA VAL A 164 -22.49 8.02 -7.07
C VAL A 164 -23.58 8.10 -6.00
N ASN A 165 -24.68 8.84 -6.23
CA ASN A 165 -25.69 9.06 -5.19
C ASN A 165 -27.13 8.89 -5.66
N LEU A 166 -27.44 9.34 -6.88
CA LEU A 166 -28.80 9.32 -7.42
C LEU A 166 -28.82 8.66 -8.80
N PRO A 167 -29.93 8.00 -9.16
CA PRO A 167 -30.16 7.55 -10.53
C PRO A 167 -30.01 8.70 -11.52
N ASN A 168 -29.39 8.41 -12.66
CA ASN A 168 -29.21 9.32 -13.77
C ASN A 168 -29.96 8.81 -15.00
N GLU A 169 -30.29 9.72 -15.92
CA GLU A 169 -30.82 9.32 -17.22
C GLU A 169 -29.76 8.57 -18.02
N TRP A 170 -30.20 7.53 -18.75
CA TRP A 170 -29.33 6.79 -19.64
C TRP A 170 -28.75 7.72 -20.72
N PRO A 171 -27.42 7.71 -20.95
CA PRO A 171 -26.83 8.50 -22.02
C PRO A 171 -27.33 8.00 -23.39
N ASN A 172 -27.21 8.83 -24.42
CA ASN A 172 -27.62 8.43 -25.76
C ASN A 172 -26.67 7.37 -26.34
N ILE A 173 -27.10 6.10 -26.35
CA ILE A 173 -26.31 4.95 -26.83
C ILE A 173 -26.23 4.91 -28.38
N ARG A 174 -26.85 5.86 -29.11
CA ARG A 174 -26.91 5.89 -30.59
C ARG A 174 -25.80 6.69 -31.26
N VAL A 175 -24.66 6.96 -30.62
CA VAL A 175 -23.57 7.68 -31.29
C VAL A 175 -22.94 6.79 -32.37
N ARG A 176 -23.49 6.86 -33.58
CA ARG A 176 -22.73 6.70 -34.83
C ARG A 176 -21.84 7.92 -34.95
N TYR A 177 -20.59 7.71 -35.37
CA TYR A 177 -19.63 8.73 -35.80
C TYR A 177 -20.35 9.98 -36.34
N THR A 178 -20.51 11.00 -35.50
CA THR A 178 -20.66 12.35 -36.01
C THR A 178 -19.24 12.78 -36.35
N ASN A 179 -18.99 12.95 -37.66
CA ASN A 179 -17.93 13.82 -38.13
C ASN A 179 -18.24 15.24 -37.66
N GLU A 180 -18.12 15.51 -36.37
CA GLU A 180 -18.24 16.83 -35.78
C GLU A 180 -16.84 17.43 -35.69
N TYR A 181 -16.34 17.82 -36.87
CA TYR A 181 -15.85 19.19 -37.01
C TYR A 181 -17.06 20.13 -36.86
N GLU A 182 -17.67 20.15 -35.68
CA GLU A 182 -18.52 21.28 -35.32
C GLU A 182 -17.56 22.39 -34.95
N SER A 183 -17.53 23.37 -35.85
CA SER A 183 -16.91 24.66 -35.70
C SER A 183 -17.17 25.23 -34.31
N GLN A 184 -16.27 24.97 -33.36
CA GLN A 184 -16.06 25.93 -32.29
C GLN A 184 -15.57 27.19 -33.00
N ALA A 185 -16.42 28.21 -32.98
CA ALA A 185 -16.05 29.54 -33.39
C ALA A 185 -14.67 29.84 -32.80
N LEU A 186 -13.76 30.31 -33.66
CA LEU A 186 -12.36 30.61 -33.35
C LEU A 186 -12.16 31.63 -32.19
N PHE A 187 -13.23 32.05 -31.51
CA PHE A 187 -13.28 33.24 -30.67
C PHE A 187 -13.98 33.09 -29.32
N ASP A 188 -14.56 31.95 -28.94
CA ASP A 188 -15.30 31.84 -27.67
C ASP A 188 -14.98 30.58 -26.86
N ILE A 189 -13.75 30.49 -26.33
CA ILE A 189 -13.48 29.96 -24.98
C ILE A 189 -12.31 30.75 -24.39
N THR A 190 -12.63 31.76 -23.60
CA THR A 190 -11.72 32.30 -22.57
C THR A 190 -11.99 31.57 -21.27
N GLU A 191 -11.34 30.43 -21.09
CA GLU A 191 -11.08 29.88 -19.76
C GLU A 191 -9.57 29.78 -19.57
N TYR A 192 -9.11 30.48 -18.54
CA TYR A 192 -7.74 30.57 -18.08
C TYR A 192 -7.18 29.19 -17.69
N LEU A 193 -6.70 28.43 -18.68
CA LEU A 193 -5.45 27.71 -18.49
C LEU A 193 -4.36 28.75 -18.74
N VAL A 194 -3.92 29.39 -17.66
CA VAL A 194 -2.55 29.94 -17.66
C VAL A 194 -1.66 28.70 -17.72
N ASP A 195 -1.41 28.22 -18.95
CA ASP A 195 -0.13 27.63 -19.26
C ASP A 195 0.88 28.73 -18.97
N THR A 196 1.27 28.83 -17.70
CA THR A 196 2.58 29.37 -17.41
C THR A 196 3.48 28.39 -18.13
N GLU A 197 4.02 28.80 -19.28
CA GLU A 197 5.23 28.19 -19.79
C GLU A 197 6.10 27.94 -18.57
N PRO A 198 6.49 26.69 -18.27
CA PRO A 198 7.41 26.47 -17.19
C PRO A 198 8.59 27.39 -17.48
N LEU A 199 8.91 28.28 -16.53
CA LEU A 199 10.15 29.04 -16.56
C LEU A 199 11.23 28.10 -17.09
N PRO A 200 12.02 28.51 -18.11
CA PRO A 200 12.97 27.63 -18.75
C PRO A 200 13.71 26.89 -17.65
N LYS A 201 13.57 25.55 -17.62
CA LYS A 201 14.21 24.75 -16.58
C LYS A 201 15.69 25.09 -16.66
N GLU A 202 16.20 25.79 -15.65
CA GLU A 202 17.60 26.21 -15.61
C GLU A 202 18.46 24.98 -15.89
N ALA A 203 19.16 24.99 -17.03
CA ALA A 203 20.18 24.00 -17.28
C ALA A 203 21.21 24.14 -16.15
N MET A 204 21.48 23.06 -15.42
CA MET A 204 22.57 23.06 -14.43
C MET A 204 23.88 23.11 -15.19
N VAL A 205 24.39 24.31 -15.39
CA VAL A 205 25.73 24.56 -15.95
C VAL A 205 26.68 24.71 -14.78
N ILE A 206 27.81 23.99 -14.80
CA ILE A 206 28.90 24.21 -13.86
C ILE A 206 29.57 25.52 -14.28
N GLN A 207 29.51 26.52 -13.42
CA GLN A 207 30.09 27.84 -13.68
C GLN A 207 31.58 27.86 -13.32
N ASP A 208 32.30 28.87 -13.81
CA ASP A 208 33.70 29.10 -13.45
C ASP A 208 33.88 29.59 -12.02
N THR A 209 32.98 30.45 -11.56
CA THR A 209 32.99 30.95 -10.19
C THR A 209 31.56 31.20 -9.77
N ILE A 210 31.30 31.06 -8.47
CA ILE A 210 30.05 31.50 -7.84
C ILE A 210 30.27 32.95 -7.43
N ASP A 211 29.23 33.78 -7.53
CA ASP A 211 29.27 35.14 -7.01
C ASP A 211 29.71 35.15 -5.54
N SER A 212 30.82 35.82 -5.26
CA SER A 212 31.39 35.90 -3.90
C SER A 212 30.43 36.56 -2.93
N HIS A 213 29.62 37.52 -3.39
CA HIS A 213 28.61 38.16 -2.55
C HIS A 213 27.49 37.20 -2.13
N LEU A 214 27.13 36.23 -2.98
CA LEU A 214 26.12 35.22 -2.66
C LEU A 214 26.61 34.26 -1.56
N ILE A 215 27.88 33.86 -1.64
CA ILE A 215 28.51 33.02 -0.60
C ILE A 215 28.60 33.81 0.72
N GLU A 216 29.10 35.04 0.68
CA GLU A 216 29.21 35.92 1.86
C GLU A 216 27.84 36.13 2.53
N TYR A 217 26.80 36.39 1.74
CA TYR A 217 25.43 36.55 2.25
C TYR A 217 24.97 35.28 3.01
N SER A 218 25.26 34.11 2.45
CA SER A 218 24.87 32.83 3.04
C SER A 218 25.69 32.51 4.30
N GLN A 219 26.97 32.87 4.32
CA GLN A 219 27.84 32.73 5.49
C GLN A 219 27.41 33.67 6.63
N GLU A 220 27.05 34.92 6.33
CA GLU A 220 26.54 35.85 7.34
C GLU A 220 25.17 35.39 7.86
N ALA A 221 24.32 34.83 7.00
CA ALA A 221 23.08 34.19 7.40
C ALA A 221 23.32 33.02 8.38
N VAL A 222 24.25 32.11 8.07
CA VAL A 222 24.64 31.01 8.97
C VAL A 222 25.17 31.54 10.29
N LYS A 223 26.05 32.52 10.27
CA LYS A 223 26.61 33.16 11.47
C LYS A 223 25.52 33.75 12.36
N ARG A 224 24.57 34.49 11.77
CA ARG A 224 23.42 35.04 12.48
C ARG A 224 22.60 33.94 13.17
N ILE A 225 22.35 32.83 12.48
CA ILE A 225 21.61 31.69 13.02
C ILE A 225 22.33 31.09 14.23
N PHE A 226 23.63 30.82 14.16
CA PHE A 226 24.35 30.25 15.30
C PHE A 226 24.52 31.22 16.47
N ALA A 227 24.63 32.52 16.20
CA ALA A 227 24.74 33.55 17.23
C ALA A 227 23.43 33.72 18.02
N GLU A 228 22.29 33.72 17.33
CA GLU A 228 21.00 34.04 17.94
C GLU A 228 20.22 32.83 18.49
N ASN A 229 20.65 31.59 18.26
CA ASN A 229 19.91 30.39 18.70
C ASN A 229 20.73 29.56 19.70
N GLU A 230 20.04 28.85 20.60
CA GLU A 230 20.68 27.89 21.50
C GLU A 230 21.11 26.63 20.75
N LYS A 231 20.24 26.15 19.87
CA LYS A 231 20.43 24.95 19.05
C LYS A 231 20.07 25.24 17.60
N VAL A 232 20.85 24.66 16.69
CA VAL A 232 20.68 24.81 15.25
C VAL A 232 20.57 23.41 14.65
N VAL A 233 19.42 23.13 14.04
CA VAL A 233 19.09 21.82 13.50
C VAL A 233 19.07 21.89 11.98
N ILE A 234 19.99 21.21 11.31
CA ILE A 234 20.01 21.11 9.86
C ILE A 234 19.03 20.02 9.43
N ALA A 235 18.01 20.38 8.64
CA ALA A 235 17.16 19.40 7.98
C ALA A 235 17.88 18.85 6.74
N TYR A 236 18.46 17.66 6.88
CA TYR A 236 19.29 17.03 5.87
C TYR A 236 18.52 15.93 5.13
N SER A 237 18.51 15.94 3.79
CA SER A 237 17.77 14.95 3.00
C SER A 237 18.64 14.12 2.05
N GLY A 238 19.96 14.21 2.16
CA GLY A 238 20.88 13.58 1.20
C GLY A 238 20.85 14.18 -0.22
N GLY A 239 20.13 15.29 -0.42
CA GLY A 239 20.04 15.97 -1.70
C GLY A 239 21.09 17.06 -1.86
N LYS A 240 21.32 17.52 -3.09
CA LYS A 240 22.29 18.58 -3.42
C LYS A 240 22.16 19.84 -2.55
N ASP A 241 20.93 20.33 -2.39
CA ASP A 241 20.66 21.60 -1.70
C ASP A 241 20.92 21.46 -0.19
N SER A 242 20.51 20.34 0.42
CA SER A 242 20.79 20.05 1.83
C SER A 242 22.26 19.76 2.11
N SER A 243 23.00 19.21 1.15
CA SER A 243 24.44 18.94 1.28
C SER A 243 25.27 20.22 1.25
N VAL A 244 24.93 21.18 0.38
CA VAL A 244 25.54 22.53 0.42
C VAL A 244 25.28 23.21 1.75
N LEU A 245 24.03 23.16 2.24
CA LEU A 245 23.68 23.75 3.53
C LEU A 245 24.46 23.11 4.69
N LEU A 246 24.55 21.77 4.69
CA LEU A 246 25.33 21.03 5.68
C LEU A 246 26.80 21.48 5.66
N GLN A 247 27.40 21.54 4.47
CA GLN A 247 28.79 21.96 4.29
C GLN A 247 29.02 23.38 4.82
N LEU A 248 28.20 24.36 4.43
CA LEU A 248 28.29 25.74 4.90
C LEU A 248 28.22 25.86 6.44
N CYS A 249 27.31 25.12 7.07
CA CYS A 249 27.16 25.14 8.53
C CYS A 249 28.35 24.47 9.23
N VAL A 250 28.84 23.35 8.70
CA VAL A 250 30.00 22.63 9.24
C VAL A 250 31.26 23.49 9.13
N GLU A 251 31.52 24.09 7.97
CA GLU A 251 32.65 25.02 7.76
C GLU A 251 32.62 26.17 8.77
N PHE A 252 31.44 26.75 9.01
CA PHE A 252 31.26 27.82 10.00
C PHE A 252 31.61 27.37 11.42
N VAL A 253 31.12 26.23 11.90
CA VAL A 253 31.40 25.78 13.28
C VAL A 253 32.81 25.24 13.46
N LEU A 254 33.46 24.76 12.39
CA LEU A 254 34.88 24.43 12.41
C LEU A 254 35.74 25.69 12.57
N ALA A 255 35.38 26.77 11.88
CA ALA A 255 36.06 28.06 12.03
C ALA A 255 35.73 28.76 13.36
N ASN A 256 34.61 28.42 14.01
CA ASN A 256 34.14 29.04 15.24
C ASN A 256 33.81 27.98 16.31
N PRO A 257 34.83 27.41 17.00
CA PRO A 257 34.63 26.27 17.90
C PRO A 257 33.63 26.49 19.04
N MET A 258 33.41 27.75 19.45
CA MET A 258 32.42 28.11 20.47
C MET A 258 30.95 27.79 20.11
N TYR A 259 30.66 27.49 18.85
CA TYR A 259 29.31 27.10 18.40
C TYR A 259 29.17 25.60 18.12
N GLN A 260 30.24 24.81 18.32
CA GLN A 260 30.25 23.39 17.96
C GLN A 260 29.19 22.58 18.68
N ASP A 261 28.81 22.90 19.92
CA ASP A 261 27.78 22.23 20.72
C ASP A 261 26.33 22.54 20.28
N LYS A 262 26.15 23.55 19.42
CA LYS A 262 24.84 23.98 18.94
C LYS A 262 24.34 23.19 17.73
N LEU A 263 25.25 22.54 16.99
CA LEU A 263 24.95 21.87 15.72
C LEU A 263 24.24 20.53 15.92
N TYR A 264 23.07 20.36 15.30
CA TYR A 264 22.38 19.09 15.18
C TYR A 264 22.00 18.87 13.72
N ILE A 265 21.94 17.62 13.29
CA ILE A 265 21.56 17.21 11.96
C ILE A 265 20.44 16.20 12.11
N ILE A 266 19.31 16.47 11.45
CA ILE A 266 18.19 15.54 11.41
C ILE A 266 17.92 15.20 9.95
N SER A 267 17.91 13.91 9.64
CA SER A 267 17.39 13.37 8.40
C SER A 267 16.15 12.53 8.68
N ALA A 268 15.30 12.33 7.68
CA ALA A 268 14.13 11.46 7.78
C ALA A 268 14.22 10.38 6.71
N SER A 269 14.21 9.12 7.12
CA SER A 269 14.05 7.98 6.23
C SER A 269 12.60 7.53 6.26
N THR A 270 11.95 7.52 5.09
CA THR A 270 10.54 7.15 4.98
C THR A 270 10.32 5.63 4.92
N GLY A 271 11.40 4.84 4.94
CA GLY A 271 11.37 3.38 4.72
C GLY A 271 11.10 2.95 3.27
N VAL A 272 10.85 3.92 2.37
CA VAL A 272 10.62 3.68 0.94
C VAL A 272 11.48 4.58 0.05
N GLU A 273 12.55 5.16 0.61
CA GLU A 273 13.56 5.86 -0.16
C GLU A 273 14.25 4.94 -1.15
N ASN A 274 14.70 5.48 -2.29
CA ASN A 274 15.50 4.70 -3.22
C ASN A 274 16.70 4.08 -2.46
N PRO A 275 16.93 2.75 -2.53
CA PRO A 275 18.01 2.08 -1.81
C PRO A 275 19.40 2.72 -1.95
N ILE A 276 19.73 3.25 -3.13
CA ILE A 276 21.01 3.93 -3.38
C ILE A 276 21.10 5.24 -2.59
N ILE A 277 19.99 5.96 -2.46
CA ILE A 277 19.89 7.21 -1.71
C ILE A 277 19.85 6.95 -0.21
N GLU A 278 19.13 5.93 0.22
CA GLU A 278 19.11 5.48 1.61
C GLU A 278 20.52 5.12 2.08
N GLN A 279 21.25 4.32 1.29
CA GLN A 279 22.64 3.99 1.56
C GLN A 279 23.53 5.24 1.58
N HIS A 280 23.29 6.20 0.67
CA HIS A 280 24.01 7.47 0.67
C HIS A 280 23.82 8.25 1.97
N ILE A 281 22.58 8.41 2.44
CA ILE A 281 22.26 9.14 3.67
C ILE A 281 22.90 8.46 4.89
N ARG A 282 22.81 7.12 5.01
CA ARG A 282 23.41 6.38 6.12
C ARG A 282 24.94 6.43 6.11
N THR A 283 25.55 6.38 4.92
CA THR A 283 27.00 6.54 4.78
C THR A 283 27.43 7.96 5.16
N MET A 284 26.68 8.98 4.72
CA MET A 284 26.90 10.39 5.12
C MET A 284 26.80 10.57 6.63
N GLN A 285 25.81 9.96 7.29
CA GLN A 285 25.69 9.99 8.75
C GLN A 285 26.96 9.47 9.42
N SER A 286 27.43 8.29 9.03
CA SER A 286 28.66 7.70 9.59
C SER A 286 29.89 8.56 9.34
N VAL A 287 30.11 8.97 8.08
CA VAL A 287 31.31 9.74 7.69
C VAL A 287 31.35 11.12 8.36
N VAL A 288 30.24 11.85 8.33
CA VAL A 288 30.16 13.18 8.96
C VAL A 288 30.32 13.05 10.47
N THR A 289 29.60 12.12 11.11
CA THR A 289 29.69 11.94 12.57
C THR A 289 31.11 11.64 13.00
N ASN A 290 31.77 10.66 12.37
CA ASN A 290 33.14 10.27 12.70
C ASN A 290 34.14 11.41 12.48
N LYS A 291 33.98 12.20 11.41
CA LYS A 291 34.89 13.33 11.19
C LYS A 291 34.65 14.43 12.22
N LEU A 292 33.40 14.82 12.44
CA LEU A 292 33.10 15.90 13.35
C LEU A 292 33.50 15.53 14.78
N ASP A 293 33.40 14.25 15.16
CA ASP A 293 33.86 13.79 16.47
C ASP A 293 35.37 13.99 16.67
N GLN A 294 36.16 13.79 15.60
CA GLN A 294 37.60 14.04 15.62
C GLN A 294 37.96 15.53 15.60
N LEU A 295 37.17 16.36 14.93
CA LEU A 295 37.46 17.78 14.72
C LEU A 295 36.90 18.68 15.83
N PHE A 296 35.84 18.25 16.51
CA PHE A 296 35.18 19.06 17.53
C PHE A 296 35.90 18.93 18.86
N ILE A 297 36.06 20.05 19.56
CA ILE A 297 36.74 20.09 20.86
C ILE A 297 35.92 19.30 21.91
N ASN A 298 34.59 19.30 21.76
CA ASN A 298 33.65 18.60 22.62
C ASN A 298 33.13 17.28 22.06
N GLY A 299 33.69 16.81 20.93
CA GLY A 299 33.20 15.65 20.20
C GLY A 299 31.86 15.88 19.49
N PHE A 300 31.43 14.89 18.72
CA PHE A 300 30.19 14.89 17.95
C PHE A 300 29.60 13.48 17.92
N SER A 301 28.69 13.23 18.86
CA SER A 301 28.05 11.94 19.03
C SER A 301 26.99 11.65 17.97
N ILE A 302 26.70 10.37 17.75
CA ILE A 302 25.74 9.90 16.73
C ILE A 302 24.32 10.44 16.96
N ASP A 303 23.91 10.71 18.19
CA ASP A 303 22.62 11.32 18.48
C ASP A 303 22.50 12.75 17.92
N ARG A 304 23.62 13.42 17.62
CA ARG A 304 23.62 14.76 17.01
C ARG A 304 23.48 14.72 15.50
N PHE A 305 23.63 13.57 14.85
CA PHE A 305 23.18 13.32 13.48
C PHE A 305 22.21 12.15 13.49
N THR A 306 20.92 12.45 13.67
CA THR A 306 19.86 11.44 13.76
C THR A 306 19.15 11.25 12.42
N ILE A 307 18.86 9.99 12.08
CA ILE A 307 17.92 9.63 11.02
C ILE A 307 16.64 9.16 11.71
N VAL A 308 15.56 9.93 11.57
CA VAL A 308 14.25 9.57 12.11
C VAL A 308 13.51 8.67 11.13
N GLU A 309 12.77 7.72 11.67
CA GLU A 309 11.96 6.75 10.92
C GLU A 309 10.52 6.80 11.42
N PRO A 310 9.51 6.48 10.58
CA PRO A 310 8.15 6.38 11.03
C PRO A 310 7.97 5.27 12.07
N GLU A 311 7.08 5.52 13.02
CA GLU A 311 6.60 4.49 13.95
C GLU A 311 6.12 3.25 13.19
N SER A 312 6.29 2.09 13.81
CA SER A 312 6.01 0.79 13.18
C SER A 312 4.57 0.63 12.64
N ASP A 313 3.60 1.35 13.22
CA ASP A 313 2.21 1.35 12.78
C ASP A 313 1.92 2.45 11.73
N GLN A 314 2.87 3.33 11.44
CA GLN A 314 2.78 4.40 10.44
C GLN A 314 3.65 4.15 9.20
N THR A 315 4.41 3.04 9.15
CA THR A 315 5.24 2.72 7.99
C THR A 315 4.41 2.60 6.70
N TYR A 316 5.07 2.74 5.55
CA TYR A 316 4.40 2.61 4.25
C TYR A 316 3.66 1.27 4.12
N THR A 317 4.30 0.18 4.54
CA THR A 317 3.75 -1.18 4.44
C THR A 317 2.60 -1.39 5.42
N ALA A 318 2.69 -0.87 6.64
CA ALA A 318 1.60 -0.88 7.62
C ALA A 318 0.38 -0.10 7.12
N CYS A 319 0.60 1.06 6.48
CA CYS A 319 -0.48 1.85 5.88
C CYS A 319 -1.14 1.14 4.68
N VAL A 320 -0.35 0.59 3.75
CA VAL A 320 -0.88 -0.02 2.52
C VAL A 320 -1.50 -1.40 2.78
N PHE A 321 -0.80 -2.28 3.53
CA PHE A 321 -1.24 -3.65 3.76
C PHE A 321 -2.09 -3.81 5.02
N GLY A 322 -1.81 -3.03 6.07
CA GLY A 322 -2.59 -3.02 7.31
C GLY A 322 -3.87 -2.20 7.17
N ASP A 323 -3.71 -0.90 6.91
CA ASP A 323 -4.82 0.06 6.80
C ASP A 323 -5.53 0.05 5.45
N GLY A 324 -5.01 -0.64 4.44
CA GLY A 324 -5.59 -0.66 3.11
C GLY A 324 -5.52 0.69 2.39
N PHE A 325 -4.57 1.56 2.73
CA PHE A 325 -4.42 2.83 2.04
C PHE A 325 -4.03 2.62 0.58
N ILE A 326 -4.72 3.33 -0.31
CA ILE A 326 -4.34 3.41 -1.72
C ILE A 326 -2.96 4.09 -1.80
N PRO A 327 -2.01 3.58 -2.61
CA PRO A 327 -0.71 4.20 -2.82
C PRO A 327 -0.84 5.70 -3.17
N PRO A 328 0.09 6.56 -2.74
CA PRO A 328 -0.05 8.01 -2.82
C PRO A 328 -0.34 8.54 -4.24
N SER A 329 -1.26 9.48 -4.36
CA SER A 329 -1.62 10.14 -5.62
C SER A 329 -1.44 11.66 -5.53
N ALA A 330 -1.64 12.38 -6.64
CA ALA A 330 -1.52 13.84 -6.64
C ALA A 330 -2.47 14.53 -5.64
N THR A 331 -3.65 13.96 -5.42
CA THR A 331 -4.70 14.48 -4.52
C THR A 331 -4.68 13.84 -3.14
N PHE A 332 -4.05 12.68 -2.97
CA PHE A 332 -4.02 11.93 -1.72
C PHE A 332 -2.58 11.54 -1.35
N LYS A 333 -1.87 12.47 -0.68
CA LYS A 333 -0.43 12.35 -0.31
C LYS A 333 -0.25 12.08 1.18
N TRP A 334 -0.91 11.06 1.70
CA TRP A 334 -0.85 10.69 3.12
C TRP A 334 0.57 10.39 3.62
N CYS A 335 1.46 9.95 2.73
CA CYS A 335 2.83 9.58 3.04
C CYS A 335 3.70 10.76 3.52
N VAL A 336 3.42 11.99 3.06
CA VAL A 336 4.24 13.15 3.44
C VAL A 336 4.10 13.44 4.92
N GLU A 337 2.87 13.49 5.41
CA GLU A 337 2.57 13.74 6.82
C GLU A 337 3.12 12.62 7.70
N ARG A 338 2.75 11.36 7.41
CA ARG A 338 3.05 10.20 8.27
C ARG A 338 4.50 9.76 8.24
N LEU A 339 5.11 9.68 7.05
CA LEU A 339 6.44 9.09 6.90
C LEU A 339 7.55 10.11 7.09
N LYS A 340 7.27 11.42 6.96
CA LYS A 340 8.29 12.46 6.92
C LYS A 340 8.06 13.60 7.92
N VAL A 341 6.86 14.14 7.99
CA VAL A 341 6.58 15.31 8.85
C VAL A 341 6.47 14.89 10.31
N ASN A 342 5.62 13.91 10.63
CA ASN A 342 5.39 13.49 12.02
C ASN A 342 6.67 13.00 12.70
N PRO A 343 7.47 12.08 12.11
CA PRO A 343 8.67 11.57 12.79
C PRO A 343 9.69 12.67 13.07
N GLY A 344 9.84 13.61 12.14
CA GLY A 344 10.73 14.76 12.33
C GLY A 344 10.21 15.76 13.37
N GLN A 345 8.89 15.93 13.47
CA GLN A 345 8.28 16.78 14.48
C GLN A 345 8.39 16.17 15.88
N ASP A 346 8.14 14.87 16.01
CA ASP A 346 8.20 14.15 17.27
C ASP A 346 9.64 14.19 17.84
N ASP A 347 10.66 13.92 17.01
CA ASP A 347 12.07 14.01 17.43
C ASP A 347 12.49 15.44 17.83
N LEU A 348 12.02 16.46 17.10
CA LEU A 348 12.27 17.86 17.45
C LEU A 348 11.67 18.22 18.82
N LEU A 349 10.44 17.78 19.10
CA LEU A 349 9.79 18.04 20.39
C LEU A 349 10.49 17.30 21.52
N GLU A 350 10.84 16.03 21.31
CA GLU A 350 11.50 15.21 22.32
C GLU A 350 12.83 15.81 22.76
N ARG A 351 13.64 16.26 21.80
CA ARG A 351 15.01 16.75 22.07
C ARG A 351 15.08 18.19 22.52
N PHE A 352 14.21 19.05 21.99
CA PHE A 352 14.39 20.50 22.07
C PHE A 352 13.24 21.24 22.78
N SER A 353 12.26 20.54 23.35
CA SER A 353 11.15 21.16 24.08
C SER A 353 11.58 22.04 25.27
N ASN A 354 12.75 21.80 25.84
CA ASN A 354 13.29 22.57 26.97
C ASN A 354 14.17 23.75 26.55
N ASN A 355 14.43 23.93 25.25
CA ASN A 355 15.25 25.03 24.74
C ASN A 355 14.42 26.28 24.52
N GLU A 356 14.97 27.46 24.85
CA GLU A 356 14.25 28.72 24.67
C GLU A 356 14.11 29.10 23.20
N LEU A 357 15.15 28.84 22.39
CA LEU A 357 15.18 29.24 20.99
C LEU A 357 16.01 28.27 20.12
N VAL A 358 15.32 27.57 19.22
CA VAL A 358 15.89 26.59 18.30
C VAL A 358 15.56 26.95 16.86
N CYS A 359 16.56 26.89 15.99
CA CYS A 359 16.38 27.16 14.56
C CYS A 359 16.58 25.90 13.72
N GLN A 360 15.53 25.49 13.01
CA GLN A 360 15.63 24.49 11.96
C GLN A 360 16.04 25.14 10.64
N VAL A 361 17.17 24.74 10.08
CA VAL A 361 17.73 25.32 8.86
C VAL A 361 17.37 24.44 7.67
N LEU A 362 16.81 25.05 6.62
CA LEU A 362 16.24 24.36 5.48
C LEU A 362 16.98 24.69 4.18
N GLY A 363 17.34 23.66 3.41
CA GLY A 363 17.97 23.79 2.09
C GLY A 363 16.97 24.11 0.97
N VAL A 364 16.18 25.19 1.12
CA VAL A 364 15.14 25.60 0.16
C VAL A 364 15.59 26.81 -0.66
N ARG A 365 15.20 26.86 -1.95
CA ARG A 365 15.59 27.93 -2.88
C ARG A 365 14.38 28.47 -3.65
N SER A 366 14.35 29.78 -3.85
CA SER A 366 13.25 30.45 -4.56
C SER A 366 13.22 30.06 -6.05
N ALA A 367 14.39 29.77 -6.64
CA ALA A 367 14.55 29.35 -8.02
C ALA A 367 14.22 27.86 -8.28
N GLU A 368 13.75 27.08 -7.29
CA GLU A 368 13.45 25.65 -7.49
C GLU A 368 12.21 25.41 -8.37
N SER A 369 11.14 26.19 -8.15
CA SER A 369 9.93 26.21 -8.99
C SER A 369 9.02 27.37 -8.59
N SER A 370 8.06 27.74 -9.45
CA SER A 370 7.05 28.76 -9.14
C SER A 370 6.24 28.45 -7.87
N ASN A 371 5.86 27.18 -7.67
CA ASN A 371 5.17 26.74 -6.46
C ASN A 371 6.05 26.81 -5.21
N ARG A 372 7.35 26.51 -5.34
CA ARG A 372 8.31 26.64 -4.23
C ARG A 372 8.55 28.10 -3.87
N SER A 373 8.70 28.97 -4.87
CA SER A 373 8.83 30.41 -4.66
C SER A 373 7.65 30.97 -3.87
N LYS A 374 6.41 30.68 -4.29
CA LYS A 374 5.19 31.09 -3.56
C LYS A 374 5.12 30.53 -2.14
N SER A 375 5.54 29.28 -1.95
CA SER A 375 5.56 28.64 -0.63
C SER A 375 6.58 29.31 0.32
N ILE A 376 7.78 29.60 -0.19
CA ILE A 376 8.83 30.31 0.55
C ILE A 376 8.36 31.73 0.87
N GLU A 377 7.77 32.45 -0.08
CA GLU A 377 7.23 33.78 0.14
C GLU A 377 6.12 33.78 1.19
N HIS A 378 5.20 32.81 1.15
CA HIS A 378 4.17 32.68 2.18
C HIS A 378 4.77 32.36 3.57
N HIS A 379 5.80 31.54 3.65
CA HIS A 379 6.36 31.06 4.91
C HIS A 379 7.34 32.04 5.58
N PHE A 380 8.16 32.73 4.78
CA PHE A 380 9.20 33.64 5.25
C PHE A 380 8.88 35.11 4.95
N SER A 381 8.04 35.38 3.94
CA SER A 381 7.79 36.75 3.47
C SER A 381 9.12 37.50 3.21
N ASN A 382 9.25 38.71 3.78
CA ASN A 382 10.48 39.50 3.78
C ASN A 382 11.36 39.25 5.02
N ASP A 383 10.92 38.39 5.93
CA ASP A 383 11.65 38.09 7.16
C ASP A 383 12.75 37.05 6.91
N PHE A 384 13.79 37.12 7.74
CA PHE A 384 14.89 36.15 7.72
C PHE A 384 14.47 34.79 8.31
N TYR A 385 13.63 34.82 9.37
CA TYR A 385 13.11 33.63 10.03
C TYR A 385 11.64 33.41 9.70
N GLY A 386 11.28 32.16 9.44
CA GLY A 386 9.89 31.70 9.36
C GLY A 386 9.46 31.05 10.67
N VAL A 387 8.17 31.09 10.97
CA VAL A 387 7.60 30.42 12.15
C VAL A 387 7.48 28.92 11.88
N HIS A 388 8.03 28.08 12.76
CA HIS A 388 7.88 26.63 12.65
C HIS A 388 6.45 26.20 13.02
N VAL A 389 5.95 25.09 12.45
CA VAL A 389 4.58 24.59 12.70
C VAL A 389 4.39 24.21 14.17
N LEU A 390 5.41 23.56 14.74
CA LEU A 390 5.54 23.38 16.19
C LEU A 390 5.91 24.75 16.79
N ARG A 391 4.94 25.41 17.42
CA ARG A 391 5.14 26.69 18.11
C ARG A 391 6.04 26.50 19.36
N GLY A 392 6.49 27.60 19.96
CA GLY A 392 7.20 27.58 21.26
C GLY A 392 8.73 27.53 21.10
N GLY A 393 9.32 28.65 20.65
CA GLY A 393 10.78 28.76 20.53
C GLY A 393 11.40 28.13 19.28
N LEU A 394 10.64 27.37 18.47
CA LEU A 394 11.12 26.85 17.19
C LEU A 394 10.86 27.85 16.05
N ARG A 395 11.91 28.12 15.28
CA ARG A 395 11.86 28.92 14.04
C ARG A 395 12.62 28.22 12.93
N THR A 396 12.45 28.72 11.72
CA THR A 396 13.11 28.18 10.52
C THR A 396 13.90 29.24 9.79
N ALA A 397 14.96 28.85 9.08
CA ALA A 397 15.73 29.76 8.24
C ALA A 397 16.16 29.08 6.93
N PRO A 398 16.18 29.79 5.78
CA PRO A 398 16.65 29.28 4.51
C PRO A 398 17.92 30.02 4.01
N PRO A 399 19.14 29.71 4.52
CA PRO A 399 20.36 30.47 4.20
C PRO A 399 20.70 30.52 2.71
N ILE A 400 20.31 29.47 1.97
CA ILE A 400 20.57 29.36 0.53
C ILE A 400 19.37 29.81 -0.33
N ARG A 401 18.39 30.55 0.22
CA ARG A 401 17.14 30.97 -0.46
C ARG A 401 17.34 31.56 -1.86
N HIS A 402 18.45 32.27 -2.06
CA HIS A 402 18.75 33.02 -3.29
C HIS A 402 19.64 32.26 -4.28
N TRP A 403 20.03 31.02 -3.97
CA TRP A 403 20.87 30.23 -4.86
C TRP A 403 20.07 29.69 -6.04
N THR A 404 20.71 29.64 -7.21
CA THR A 404 20.22 28.95 -8.40
C THR A 404 20.62 27.47 -8.37
N ALA A 405 20.10 26.67 -9.33
CA ALA A 405 20.54 25.29 -9.44
C ALA A 405 22.02 25.18 -9.87
N ALA A 406 22.50 26.14 -10.67
CA ALA A 406 23.88 26.23 -11.12
C ALA A 406 24.85 26.57 -9.99
N ASP A 407 24.48 27.49 -9.09
CA ASP A 407 25.31 27.84 -7.92
C ASP A 407 25.53 26.63 -7.01
N VAL A 408 24.46 25.87 -6.75
CA VAL A 408 24.51 24.66 -5.91
C VAL A 408 25.43 23.60 -6.53
N ALA A 409 25.28 23.32 -7.82
CA ALA A 409 26.16 22.38 -8.51
C ALA A 409 27.61 22.84 -8.50
N THR A 410 27.84 24.12 -8.81
CA THR A 410 29.18 24.70 -8.86
C THR A 410 29.86 24.61 -7.50
N TYR A 411 29.12 24.82 -6.40
CA TYR A 411 29.67 24.75 -5.05
C TYR A 411 30.07 23.33 -4.69
N LEU A 412 29.21 22.34 -4.98
CA LEU A 412 29.50 20.93 -4.71
C LEU A 412 30.71 20.44 -5.50
N VAL A 413 30.89 20.90 -6.74
CA VAL A 413 32.02 20.51 -7.60
C VAL A 413 33.32 21.19 -7.18
N ARG A 414 33.28 22.50 -6.88
CA ARG A 414 34.50 23.30 -6.67
C ARG A 414 34.93 23.41 -5.21
N THR A 415 34.05 23.12 -4.26
CA THR A 415 34.34 23.25 -2.83
C THR A 415 34.43 21.86 -2.20
N PRO A 416 35.62 21.40 -1.78
CA PRO A 416 35.78 20.09 -1.17
C PRO A 416 35.07 20.03 0.19
N ALA A 417 34.37 18.93 0.43
CA ALA A 417 33.65 18.73 1.69
C ALA A 417 34.63 18.45 2.86
N PRO A 418 34.33 18.92 4.09
CA PRO A 418 35.25 18.83 5.23
C PRO A 418 35.36 17.44 5.88
N TRP A 419 34.53 16.46 5.48
CA TRP A 419 34.42 15.16 6.17
C TRP A 419 35.28 14.01 5.62
N ASN A 420 35.44 13.84 4.30
CA ASN A 420 36.32 12.81 3.73
C ASN A 420 36.58 13.04 2.22
N GLU A 421 37.79 12.73 1.73
CA GLU A 421 38.11 12.69 0.28
C GLU A 421 37.45 11.47 -0.41
N GLU A 422 37.38 10.31 0.26
CA GLU A 422 36.78 9.06 -0.27
C GLU A 422 35.25 9.13 -0.36
N TYR A 423 34.61 9.91 0.51
CA TYR A 423 33.17 10.14 0.50
C TYR A 423 32.85 11.65 0.44
N SER A 424 33.35 12.28 -0.62
CA SER A 424 33.18 13.71 -0.92
C SER A 424 31.93 13.98 -1.77
N ASN A 425 31.70 15.24 -2.11
CA ASN A 425 30.62 15.70 -2.99
C ASN A 425 30.55 14.94 -4.33
N HIS A 426 31.65 14.32 -4.76
CA HIS A 426 31.77 13.48 -5.94
C HIS A 426 30.76 12.33 -5.98
N ASN A 427 30.52 11.65 -4.86
CA ASN A 427 29.57 10.54 -4.83
C ASN A 427 28.14 11.00 -5.12
N LEU A 428 27.74 12.13 -4.51
CA LEU A 428 26.43 12.72 -4.76
C LEU A 428 26.28 13.15 -6.23
N ILE A 429 27.30 13.78 -6.80
CA ILE A 429 27.33 14.18 -8.21
C ILE A 429 27.19 12.96 -9.12
N ASN A 430 27.89 11.87 -8.81
CA ASN A 430 27.81 10.63 -9.59
C ASN A 430 26.39 10.05 -9.58
N ILE A 431 25.75 9.95 -8.41
CA ILE A 431 24.37 9.46 -8.30
C ILE A 431 23.40 10.33 -9.12
N TYR A 432 23.54 11.67 -9.07
CA TYR A 432 22.72 12.58 -9.86
C TYR A 432 22.95 12.43 -11.37
N GLY A 433 24.18 12.16 -11.80
CA GLY A 433 24.50 11.90 -13.20
C GLY A 433 23.87 10.62 -13.72
N LEU A 434 23.97 9.52 -12.96
CA LEU A 434 23.32 8.25 -13.30
C LEU A 434 21.79 8.40 -13.36
N ALA A 435 21.19 9.10 -12.39
CA ALA A 435 19.75 9.38 -12.40
C ALA A 435 19.29 10.28 -13.57
N SER A 436 20.21 11.03 -14.17
CA SER A 436 19.98 11.84 -15.37
C SER A 436 20.10 11.03 -16.67
N GLY A 437 20.53 9.76 -16.61
CA GLY A 437 20.67 8.88 -17.77
C GLY A 437 22.09 8.86 -18.38
N MET A 438 23.11 9.26 -17.62
CA MET A 438 24.51 9.12 -18.07
C MET A 438 24.96 7.67 -17.95
N MET A 439 25.59 7.13 -19.00
CA MET A 439 26.19 5.79 -19.01
C MET A 439 27.63 5.76 -18.45
N GLU A 440 28.27 6.91 -18.29
CA GLU A 440 29.63 7.04 -17.74
C GLU A 440 29.66 7.96 -16.51
N CYS A 441 30.71 7.82 -15.69
CA CYS A 441 30.94 8.66 -14.51
C CYS A 441 30.97 10.15 -14.93
N PRO A 442 30.11 11.01 -14.37
CA PRO A 442 30.07 12.44 -14.71
C PRO A 442 31.42 13.13 -14.56
N ILE A 443 32.25 12.65 -13.63
CA ILE A 443 33.60 13.17 -13.37
C ILE A 443 34.56 12.80 -14.51
N GLY A 444 34.43 11.62 -15.11
CA GLY A 444 35.19 11.23 -16.31
C GLY A 444 34.83 12.07 -17.53
N ALA A 445 33.54 12.40 -17.68
CA ALA A 445 33.05 13.31 -18.72
C ALA A 445 33.48 14.77 -18.49
N ILE A 446 33.55 15.22 -17.22
CA ILE A 446 34.08 16.55 -16.81
C ILE A 446 35.55 16.73 -17.24
N ILE A 447 36.35 15.67 -17.24
CA ILE A 447 37.78 15.72 -17.60
C ILE A 447 37.98 15.69 -19.13
N GLN A 448 37.04 15.14 -19.90
CA GLN A 448 37.21 14.91 -21.34
C GLN A 448 36.50 15.93 -22.25
N ASN A 449 35.32 16.44 -21.88
CA ASN A 449 34.59 17.43 -22.69
C ASN A 449 33.50 18.16 -21.88
N GLU A 450 33.63 19.48 -21.73
CA GLU A 450 32.73 20.31 -20.90
C GLU A 450 31.24 20.22 -21.31
N ASN A 451 30.96 19.98 -22.60
CA ASN A 451 29.60 19.88 -23.13
C ASN A 451 28.87 18.57 -22.75
N ASP A 452 29.59 17.47 -22.50
CA ASP A 452 28.99 16.19 -22.09
C ASP A 452 28.83 16.11 -20.56
N ALA A 453 29.71 16.76 -19.81
CA ALA A 453 29.53 17.05 -18.38
C ALA A 453 28.31 17.92 -18.09
N VAL A 454 28.07 18.92 -18.94
CA VAL A 454 26.86 19.73 -18.92
C VAL A 454 25.65 18.82 -19.09
N LYS A 455 25.57 17.91 -20.07
CA LYS A 455 24.41 17.00 -20.21
C LYS A 455 24.19 16.05 -19.01
N GLY A 456 25.26 15.62 -18.34
CA GLY A 456 25.16 14.69 -17.21
C GLY A 456 24.71 15.31 -15.89
N CYS A 457 25.09 16.56 -15.62
CA CYS A 457 24.61 17.30 -14.46
C CYS A 457 23.37 18.18 -14.77
N SER A 458 23.13 18.53 -16.04
CA SER A 458 22.00 19.36 -16.52
C SER A 458 20.75 18.58 -16.90
N GLY A 459 20.70 17.27 -16.64
CA GLY A 459 19.51 16.46 -16.82
C GLY A 459 18.33 17.09 -16.09
N SER A 460 17.47 17.76 -16.84
CA SER A 460 16.41 18.65 -16.33
C SER A 460 15.22 17.86 -15.77
N SER A 461 15.48 16.92 -14.85
CA SER A 461 14.53 16.32 -13.91
C SER A 461 15.12 15.25 -12.97
N ALA A 462 16.44 15.16 -12.74
CA ALA A 462 16.96 14.16 -11.78
C ALA A 462 16.38 14.40 -10.37
N ARG A 463 15.49 13.50 -9.94
CA ARG A 463 14.82 13.57 -8.64
C ARG A 463 15.08 12.29 -7.88
N PHE A 464 15.52 12.46 -6.64
CA PHE A 464 15.61 11.39 -5.66
C PHE A 464 14.30 11.38 -4.89
N GLY A 465 13.37 10.57 -5.38
CA GLY A 465 12.12 10.29 -4.69
C GLY A 465 12.10 8.88 -4.15
N CYS A 466 11.13 8.61 -3.28
CA CYS A 466 10.82 7.28 -2.80
C CYS A 466 10.54 6.33 -4.00
N TRP A 467 11.11 5.13 -4.01
CA TRP A 467 10.89 4.16 -5.10
C TRP A 467 9.40 3.76 -5.21
N ALA A 468 8.67 3.80 -4.09
CA ALA A 468 7.25 3.49 -4.03
C ALA A 468 6.34 4.69 -4.41
N CYS A 469 6.90 5.81 -4.86
CA CYS A 469 6.14 7.01 -5.18
C CYS A 469 5.32 6.84 -6.47
N THR A 470 4.00 6.82 -6.30
CA THR A 470 3.01 6.66 -7.38
C THR A 470 2.36 7.97 -7.84
N VAL A 471 2.84 9.11 -7.34
CA VAL A 471 2.29 10.44 -7.69
C VAL A 471 2.55 10.77 -9.17
N VAL A 472 3.76 10.45 -9.66
CA VAL A 472 4.11 10.61 -11.08
C VAL A 472 3.76 9.34 -11.86
N LYS A 473 3.35 9.49 -13.12
CA LYS A 473 3.01 8.35 -13.98
C LYS A 473 4.25 7.48 -14.23
N GLU A 474 5.30 8.10 -14.74
CA GLU A 474 6.60 7.48 -15.03
C GLU A 474 7.70 8.20 -14.26
N ASP A 475 8.56 7.42 -13.62
CA ASP A 475 9.73 7.93 -12.92
C ASP A 475 10.97 7.66 -13.76
N LYS A 476 11.35 8.65 -14.57
CA LYS A 476 12.52 8.56 -15.45
C LYS A 476 13.82 8.40 -14.67
N SER A 477 13.93 9.03 -13.51
CA SER A 477 15.13 8.94 -12.67
C SER A 477 15.29 7.54 -12.09
N LEU A 478 14.21 6.95 -11.58
CA LEU A 478 14.23 5.55 -11.14
C LEU A 478 14.54 4.61 -12.32
N SER A 479 13.94 4.82 -13.49
CA SER A 479 14.24 4.01 -14.69
C SER A 479 15.72 4.06 -15.07
N ASN A 480 16.31 5.26 -15.13
CA ASN A 480 17.73 5.43 -15.46
C ASN A 480 18.64 4.78 -14.41
N LEU A 481 18.28 4.87 -13.12
CA LEU A 481 19.05 4.23 -12.05
C LEU A 481 18.94 2.70 -12.08
N VAL A 482 17.83 2.14 -12.56
CA VAL A 482 17.69 0.69 -12.76
C VAL A 482 18.65 0.19 -13.82
N ASP A 483 18.93 0.98 -14.86
CA ASP A 483 19.93 0.59 -15.88
C ASP A 483 21.34 0.50 -15.28
N ALA A 484 21.65 1.35 -14.30
CA ALA A 484 22.94 1.34 -13.59
C ALA A 484 23.01 0.32 -12.43
N TYR A 485 21.89 0.08 -11.74
CA TYR A 485 21.75 -0.78 -10.55
C TYR A 485 20.58 -1.76 -10.71
N PRO A 486 20.64 -2.69 -11.68
CA PRO A 486 19.51 -3.54 -12.03
C PRO A 486 19.14 -4.55 -10.93
N GLU A 487 20.12 -5.03 -10.16
CA GLU A 487 19.88 -6.00 -9.09
C GLU A 487 19.22 -5.33 -7.88
N GLU A 488 19.69 -4.13 -7.52
CA GLU A 488 19.22 -3.37 -6.36
C GLU A 488 17.87 -2.70 -6.63
N LEU A 489 17.65 -2.15 -7.83
CA LEU A 489 16.47 -1.33 -8.12
C LEU A 489 15.45 -2.01 -9.03
N GLY A 490 15.83 -3.04 -9.79
CA GLY A 490 14.91 -3.79 -10.66
C GLY A 490 13.66 -4.32 -9.92
N PRO A 491 13.80 -4.97 -8.74
CA PRO A 491 12.66 -5.42 -7.96
C PRO A 491 11.74 -4.29 -7.50
N HIS A 492 12.33 -3.18 -7.01
CA HIS A 492 11.60 -1.98 -6.59
C HIS A 492 10.83 -1.33 -7.75
N TYR A 493 11.43 -1.27 -8.94
CA TYR A 493 10.80 -0.73 -10.15
C TYR A 493 9.60 -1.58 -10.60
N LYS A 494 9.73 -2.91 -10.59
CA LYS A 494 8.63 -3.84 -10.88
C LYS A 494 7.49 -3.67 -9.87
N MET A 495 7.81 -3.61 -8.58
CA MET A 495 6.81 -3.39 -7.53
C MET A 495 6.10 -2.05 -7.68
N ARG A 496 6.83 -0.97 -8.00
CA ARG A 496 6.26 0.36 -8.25
C ARG A 496 5.21 0.33 -9.36
N ARG A 497 5.43 -0.42 -10.45
CA ARG A 497 4.43 -0.61 -11.53
C ARG A 497 3.11 -1.17 -10.98
N LEU A 498 3.18 -2.18 -10.12
CA LEU A 498 2.00 -2.77 -9.47
C LEU A 498 1.32 -1.78 -8.52
N LEU A 499 2.09 -1.12 -7.65
CA LEU A 499 1.58 -0.08 -6.73
C LEU A 499 0.90 1.07 -7.49
N LYS A 500 1.42 1.44 -8.67
CA LYS A 500 0.78 2.44 -9.53
C LYS A 500 -0.51 1.90 -10.14
N GLY A 501 -0.50 0.65 -10.60
CA GLY A 501 -1.65 -0.01 -11.22
C GLY A 501 -2.85 -0.15 -10.27
N VAL A 502 -2.63 -0.42 -8.98
CA VAL A 502 -3.74 -0.56 -8.01
C VAL A 502 -4.50 0.73 -7.70
N GLN A 503 -4.00 1.90 -8.14
CA GLN A 503 -4.76 3.15 -8.11
C GLN A 503 -5.92 3.14 -9.12
N GLU A 504 -5.82 2.31 -10.16
CA GLU A 504 -6.89 2.12 -11.13
C GLU A 504 -7.95 1.19 -10.54
N ILE A 505 -9.13 1.75 -10.26
CA ILE A 505 -10.28 0.99 -9.71
C ILE A 505 -10.74 -0.15 -10.62
N ARG A 506 -10.30 -0.17 -11.89
CA ARG A 506 -10.69 -1.17 -12.87
C ARG A 506 -10.24 -2.58 -12.56
N TYR A 507 -9.24 -2.73 -11.69
CA TYR A 507 -8.80 -4.03 -11.19
C TYR A 507 -9.62 -4.53 -10.00
N GLY A 508 -10.63 -3.76 -9.57
CA GLY A 508 -11.40 -4.04 -8.37
C GLY A 508 -10.60 -4.03 -7.08
N GLY A 509 -9.43 -3.38 -7.11
CA GLY A 509 -8.57 -3.25 -5.94
C GLY A 509 -9.15 -2.38 -4.82
N CYS A 510 -10.16 -1.55 -5.11
CA CYS A 510 -10.77 -0.65 -4.13
C CYS A 510 -12.14 -1.17 -3.66
N THR A 511 -12.48 -1.00 -2.39
CA THR A 511 -13.72 -1.52 -1.78
C THR A 511 -14.99 -0.84 -2.27
N GLY A 512 -14.91 0.35 -2.87
CA GLY A 512 -16.08 1.11 -3.35
C GLY A 512 -16.86 1.84 -2.25
N TYR A 513 -16.42 1.72 -0.99
CA TYR A 513 -17.02 2.40 0.16
C TYR A 513 -15.95 2.98 1.08
N TYR A 514 -16.13 4.24 1.46
CA TYR A 514 -15.32 4.89 2.48
C TYR A 514 -15.84 4.59 3.88
N ARG A 515 -14.94 4.43 4.83
CA ARG A 515 -15.27 4.25 6.24
C ARG A 515 -15.38 5.61 6.94
N ASN A 516 -16.52 5.85 7.59
CA ASN A 516 -16.76 7.02 8.42
C ASN A 516 -16.85 6.64 9.91
N ARG A 517 -16.79 7.63 10.80
CA ARG A 517 -17.05 7.42 12.24
C ARG A 517 -18.50 6.94 12.41
N GLY A 518 -18.70 5.63 12.54
CA GLY A 518 -20.01 5.01 12.79
C GLY A 518 -20.68 4.33 11.59
N GLY A 519 -20.01 4.18 10.44
CA GLY A 519 -20.60 3.46 9.30
C GLY A 519 -19.81 3.59 7.99
N PHE A 520 -20.51 3.39 6.88
CA PHE A 520 -19.93 3.46 5.54
C PHE A 520 -20.58 4.58 4.72
N SER A 521 -19.84 5.10 3.75
CA SER A 521 -20.33 6.09 2.81
C SER A 521 -19.75 5.82 1.43
N THR A 522 -20.40 6.36 0.41
CA THR A 522 -19.98 6.14 -0.97
C THR A 522 -18.65 6.84 -1.28
N GLY A 523 -17.76 6.18 -2.02
CA GLY A 523 -16.44 6.70 -2.39
C GLY A 523 -15.54 5.61 -2.97
N TYR A 524 -14.27 5.90 -3.24
CA TYR A 524 -13.34 4.85 -3.72
C TYR A 524 -13.09 3.77 -2.66
N GLY A 525 -12.98 4.18 -1.39
CA GLY A 525 -12.72 3.28 -0.26
C GLY A 525 -11.26 2.84 -0.14
N ASP A 526 -11.04 1.87 0.74
CA ASP A 526 -9.74 1.26 1.00
C ASP A 526 -9.42 0.17 -0.03
N LEU A 527 -8.16 -0.29 -0.08
CA LEU A 527 -7.75 -1.46 -0.83
C LEU A 527 -8.39 -2.74 -0.27
N THR A 528 -8.82 -3.64 -1.14
CA THR A 528 -9.39 -4.94 -0.76
C THR A 528 -8.33 -5.87 -0.19
N ILE A 529 -8.74 -6.90 0.56
CA ILE A 529 -7.82 -7.95 1.03
C ILE A 529 -7.21 -8.71 -0.15
N ASP A 530 -7.96 -8.88 -1.23
CA ASP A 530 -7.49 -9.56 -2.44
C ASP A 530 -6.31 -8.85 -3.09
N ILE A 531 -6.42 -7.54 -3.33
CA ILE A 531 -5.33 -6.80 -3.95
C ILE A 531 -4.12 -6.68 -3.02
N ARG A 532 -4.34 -6.54 -1.71
CA ARG A 532 -3.26 -6.57 -0.71
C ARG A 532 -2.53 -7.92 -0.73
N THR A 533 -3.25 -9.03 -0.88
CA THR A 533 -2.68 -10.38 -0.99
C THR A 533 -1.81 -10.51 -2.24
N ILE A 534 -2.29 -10.01 -3.38
CA ILE A 534 -1.53 -9.98 -4.65
C ILE A 534 -0.24 -9.17 -4.47
N LEU A 535 -0.35 -7.95 -3.95
CA LEU A 535 0.80 -7.08 -3.72
C LEU A 535 1.81 -7.70 -2.75
N LEU A 536 1.37 -8.33 -1.65
CA LEU A 536 2.27 -9.03 -0.72
C LEU A 536 2.95 -10.25 -1.35
N THR A 537 2.28 -10.92 -2.28
CA THR A 537 2.85 -12.04 -3.02
C THR A 537 4.02 -11.58 -3.88
N PHE A 538 3.81 -10.50 -4.65
CA PHE A 538 4.88 -9.89 -5.45
C PHE A 538 5.95 -9.21 -4.60
N TRP A 539 5.58 -8.60 -3.46
CA TRP A 539 6.55 -8.05 -2.50
C TRP A 539 7.57 -9.11 -2.07
N ARG A 540 7.08 -10.32 -1.77
CA ARG A 540 7.91 -11.47 -1.42
C ARG A 540 8.68 -12.02 -2.61
N GLU A 541 8.05 -12.18 -3.76
CA GLU A 541 8.69 -12.68 -4.99
C GLU A 541 9.85 -11.79 -5.43
N TYR A 542 9.68 -10.47 -5.27
CA TYR A 542 10.70 -9.46 -5.54
C TYR A 542 11.70 -9.28 -4.39
N ASN A 543 11.62 -10.11 -3.34
CA ASN A 543 12.51 -10.09 -2.19
C ASN A 543 12.66 -8.70 -1.55
N LEU A 544 11.55 -7.94 -1.50
CA LEU A 544 11.54 -6.62 -0.90
C LEU A 544 11.51 -6.73 0.63
N PRO A 545 12.22 -5.85 1.35
CA PRO A 545 12.28 -5.90 2.80
C PRO A 545 10.90 -5.69 3.41
N LEU A 546 10.61 -6.45 4.47
CA LEU A 546 9.46 -6.28 5.34
C LEU A 546 9.86 -6.79 6.72
N SER A 547 9.98 -5.89 7.69
CA SER A 547 10.41 -6.26 9.04
C SER A 547 9.33 -7.06 9.78
N GLN A 548 9.73 -7.86 10.76
CA GLN A 548 8.77 -8.61 11.58
C GLN A 548 7.81 -7.68 12.34
N THR A 549 8.30 -6.54 12.80
CA THR A 549 7.49 -5.52 13.47
C THR A 549 6.40 -5.01 12.54
N GLU A 550 6.72 -4.69 11.29
CA GLU A 550 5.73 -4.30 10.29
C GLU A 550 4.72 -5.41 10.00
N VAL A 551 5.17 -6.67 9.90
CA VAL A 551 4.27 -7.83 9.73
C VAL A 551 3.27 -7.90 10.88
N VAL A 552 3.72 -7.75 12.12
CA VAL A 552 2.85 -7.74 13.30
C VAL A 552 1.86 -6.58 13.26
N GLU A 553 2.29 -5.38 12.90
CA GLU A 553 1.41 -4.21 12.80
C GLU A 553 0.39 -4.34 11.69
N ILE A 554 0.77 -4.90 10.53
CA ILE A 554 -0.17 -5.24 9.44
C ILE A 554 -1.26 -6.19 9.96
N ILE A 555 -0.87 -7.26 10.65
CA ILE A 555 -1.81 -8.25 11.19
C ILE A 555 -2.77 -7.60 12.20
N LYS A 556 -2.25 -6.80 13.14
CA LYS A 556 -3.05 -6.07 14.13
C LYS A 556 -4.07 -5.15 13.45
N LYS A 557 -3.64 -4.35 12.48
CA LYS A 557 -4.50 -3.39 11.76
C LYS A 557 -5.59 -4.10 10.96
N VAL A 558 -5.24 -5.14 10.21
CA VAL A 558 -6.21 -5.93 9.45
C VAL A 558 -7.26 -6.54 10.37
N LYS A 559 -6.85 -7.14 11.50
CA LYS A 559 -7.79 -7.68 12.48
C LYS A 559 -8.69 -6.59 13.08
N ALA A 560 -8.11 -5.47 13.50
CA ALA A 560 -8.84 -4.37 14.13
C ALA A 560 -9.83 -3.68 13.19
N ARG A 561 -9.60 -3.75 11.87
CA ARG A 561 -10.48 -3.13 10.86
C ARG A 561 -11.45 -4.11 10.23
N GLU A 562 -10.96 -5.18 9.63
CA GLU A 562 -11.76 -6.01 8.72
C GLU A 562 -12.71 -6.94 9.47
N ILE A 563 -12.28 -7.49 10.61
CA ILE A 563 -13.06 -8.47 11.37
C ILE A 563 -14.31 -7.82 12.00
N PRO A 564 -14.22 -6.67 12.70
CA PRO A 564 -15.41 -5.98 13.22
C PRO A 564 -16.37 -5.50 12.13
N GLU A 565 -15.86 -5.20 10.94
CA GLU A 565 -16.68 -4.83 9.78
C GLU A 565 -17.40 -6.04 9.16
N GLY A 566 -17.09 -7.25 9.63
CA GLY A 566 -17.64 -8.50 9.10
C GLY A 566 -17.09 -8.83 7.72
N LEU A 567 -15.95 -8.26 7.30
CA LEU A 567 -15.27 -8.61 6.05
C LEU A 567 -14.55 -9.96 6.20
N ALA A 568 -14.73 -10.87 5.25
CA ALA A 568 -13.92 -12.07 5.21
C ALA A 568 -12.46 -11.71 4.95
N ILE A 569 -11.54 -12.47 5.55
CA ILE A 569 -10.11 -12.40 5.26
C ILE A 569 -9.72 -13.75 4.66
N SER A 570 -9.18 -13.73 3.45
CA SER A 570 -8.82 -14.96 2.74
C SER A 570 -7.71 -15.70 3.47
N HIS A 571 -7.73 -17.04 3.38
CA HIS A 571 -6.64 -17.87 3.86
C HIS A 571 -5.33 -17.57 3.12
N ARG A 572 -5.41 -17.11 1.86
CA ARG A 572 -4.28 -16.68 1.04
C ARG A 572 -3.56 -15.48 1.67
N PHE A 573 -4.31 -14.48 2.16
CA PHE A 573 -3.75 -13.33 2.86
C PHE A 573 -2.94 -13.77 4.09
N TRP A 574 -3.52 -14.63 4.94
CA TRP A 574 -2.82 -15.16 6.11
C TRP A 574 -1.60 -16.00 5.71
N ALA A 575 -1.74 -16.87 4.72
CA ALA A 575 -0.66 -17.70 4.25
C ALA A 575 0.54 -16.86 3.73
N ILE A 576 0.29 -15.76 3.00
CA ILE A 576 1.37 -14.90 2.50
C ILE A 576 1.98 -14.05 3.61
N ILE A 577 1.20 -13.46 4.51
CA ILE A 577 1.75 -12.58 5.55
C ILE A 577 2.59 -13.37 6.57
N HIS A 578 2.18 -14.60 6.93
CA HIS A 578 2.95 -15.46 7.85
C HIS A 578 4.26 -15.98 7.26
N ARG A 579 4.41 -15.97 5.93
CA ARG A 579 5.64 -16.37 5.25
C ARG A 579 6.80 -15.36 5.40
N PHE A 580 6.55 -14.21 6.01
CA PHE A 580 7.56 -13.21 6.35
C PHE A 580 8.17 -13.40 7.76
N PHE A 581 7.64 -14.31 8.60
CA PHE A 581 8.27 -14.65 9.87
C PHE A 581 9.40 -15.68 9.68
N PRO A 582 10.56 -15.54 10.36
CA PRO A 582 11.58 -16.59 10.37
C PRO A 582 11.02 -17.82 11.08
N HIS A 583 11.26 -19.00 10.51
CA HIS A 583 10.69 -20.25 11.01
C HIS A 583 11.62 -20.92 12.04
N ASP A 584 11.06 -21.32 13.20
CA ASP A 584 11.35 -22.63 13.81
C ASP A 584 10.05 -23.45 13.69
N PRO A 585 9.90 -24.32 12.67
CA PRO A 585 8.60 -24.90 12.35
C PRO A 585 8.10 -25.94 13.36
N GLY A 586 8.99 -26.48 14.20
CA GLY A 586 8.70 -27.71 14.94
C GLY A 586 8.13 -28.85 14.07
N PRO A 587 7.68 -29.96 14.67
CA PRO A 587 7.14 -31.11 13.92
C PRO A 587 5.71 -30.90 13.36
N PHE A 588 5.06 -29.75 13.61
CA PHE A 588 3.66 -29.49 13.26
C PHE A 588 3.49 -28.30 12.29
N SER A 589 4.51 -27.98 11.50
CA SER A 589 4.57 -26.83 10.59
C SER A 589 3.40 -26.66 9.63
N SER A 590 2.72 -27.76 9.26
CA SER A 590 1.51 -27.73 8.42
C SER A 590 0.25 -27.21 9.14
N ALA A 591 0.25 -27.17 10.48
CA ALA A 591 -0.86 -26.66 11.28
C ALA A 591 -0.78 -25.14 11.52
N MET A 592 0.42 -24.54 11.55
CA MET A 592 0.63 -23.10 11.80
C MET A 592 0.17 -22.18 10.65
N PHE A 593 -0.18 -22.74 9.49
CA PHE A 593 -0.71 -22.01 8.35
C PHE A 593 -2.23 -22.19 8.18
N HIS A 594 -2.89 -22.87 9.13
CA HIS A 594 -4.34 -23.04 9.15
C HIS A 594 -4.95 -21.90 9.96
N ALA A 595 -6.04 -21.29 9.45
CA ALA A 595 -6.70 -20.09 10.03
C ALA A 595 -7.19 -20.23 11.49
N THR A 596 -7.00 -21.40 12.11
CA THR A 596 -7.32 -21.70 13.52
C THR A 596 -6.11 -21.66 14.45
N TRP A 597 -4.87 -21.57 13.94
CA TRP A 597 -3.66 -21.68 14.74
C TRP A 597 -2.81 -20.42 14.59
N GLU A 598 -3.05 -19.44 15.45
CA GLU A 598 -2.08 -18.38 15.68
C GLU A 598 -0.98 -18.90 16.63
N PRO A 599 0.30 -18.61 16.37
CA PRO A 599 1.36 -19.00 17.29
C PRO A 599 1.12 -18.34 18.64
N ARG A 600 1.42 -19.03 19.75
CA ARG A 600 1.20 -18.47 21.11
C ARG A 600 2.15 -17.31 21.43
N PHE A 601 3.24 -17.22 20.68
CA PHE A 601 4.26 -16.19 20.73
C PHE A 601 4.96 -16.09 19.36
N LEU A 602 5.45 -14.91 19.01
CA LEU A 602 6.41 -14.72 17.91
C LEU A 602 7.83 -14.74 18.47
N ILE A 603 8.82 -14.92 17.60
CA ILE A 603 10.23 -14.85 17.94
C ILE A 603 10.79 -13.58 17.30
N ASP A 604 11.34 -12.67 18.11
CA ASP A 604 11.96 -11.42 17.61
C ASP A 604 13.36 -11.67 17.01
N GLU A 605 13.97 -10.61 16.47
CA GLU A 605 15.34 -10.62 15.91
C GLU A 605 16.43 -11.04 16.92
N ASN A 606 16.14 -10.95 18.22
CA ASN A 606 17.03 -11.34 19.31
C ASN A 606 16.68 -12.72 19.90
N ASN A 607 15.83 -13.48 19.22
CA ASN A 607 15.38 -14.81 19.63
C ASN A 607 14.48 -14.84 20.89
N ASN A 608 13.89 -13.71 21.29
CA ASN A 608 12.98 -13.64 22.44
C ASN A 608 11.54 -13.97 22.05
N LYS A 609 10.78 -14.53 23.00
CA LYS A 609 9.35 -14.82 22.83
C LYS A 609 8.51 -13.57 23.05
N VAL A 610 7.90 -13.05 22.00
CA VAL A 610 6.90 -11.97 22.06
C VAL A 610 5.52 -12.61 22.20
N LYS A 611 4.93 -12.53 23.39
CA LYS A 611 3.60 -13.05 23.67
C LYS A 611 2.53 -12.26 22.91
N LEU A 612 1.69 -12.95 22.15
CA LEU A 612 0.61 -12.37 21.33
C LEU A 612 -0.61 -11.91 22.15
N GLU A 613 -0.49 -11.81 23.47
CA GLU A 613 -1.59 -11.55 24.42
C GLU A 613 -2.27 -10.17 24.23
N THR A 614 -1.78 -9.31 23.33
CA THR A 614 -2.42 -8.04 22.93
C THR A 614 -3.05 -8.04 21.53
N VAL A 615 -3.06 -9.18 20.80
CA VAL A 615 -3.66 -9.29 19.47
C VAL A 615 -4.85 -10.25 19.49
N GLY A 616 -5.88 -9.86 20.23
CA GLY A 616 -7.12 -10.62 20.37
C GLY A 616 -7.85 -10.79 19.03
N VAL A 617 -7.96 -12.04 18.59
CA VAL A 617 -9.26 -12.62 18.23
C VAL A 617 -9.32 -13.99 18.90
N ASP A 618 -9.86 -14.01 20.11
CA ASP A 618 -10.62 -15.20 20.49
C ASP A 618 -11.78 -15.32 19.50
N ARG A 619 -11.87 -16.48 18.87
CA ARG A 619 -13.10 -17.29 18.85
C ARG A 619 -12.79 -18.67 18.29
N VAL A 620 -11.95 -19.41 19.04
CA VAL A 620 -12.33 -20.79 19.30
C VAL A 620 -13.46 -20.65 20.33
N SER A 621 -14.71 -20.83 19.93
CA SER A 621 -15.79 -20.85 20.91
C SER A 621 -15.58 -22.03 21.85
N HIS A 622 -16.16 -22.01 23.06
CA HIS A 622 -16.19 -23.21 23.90
C HIS A 622 -16.78 -24.41 23.12
N GLY A 623 -17.65 -24.14 22.13
CA GLY A 623 -18.19 -25.14 21.22
C GLY A 623 -17.16 -25.73 20.25
N ASP A 624 -16.18 -24.94 19.79
CA ASP A 624 -15.12 -25.39 18.88
C ASP A 624 -14.04 -26.18 19.62
N ILE A 625 -13.69 -25.78 20.85
CA ILE A 625 -12.83 -26.57 21.75
C ILE A 625 -13.52 -27.90 22.04
N ALA A 626 -14.79 -27.86 22.46
CA ALA A 626 -15.55 -29.07 22.74
C ALA A 626 -15.71 -29.95 21.49
N TRP A 627 -15.86 -29.36 20.30
CA TRP A 627 -15.92 -30.14 19.06
C TRP A 627 -14.58 -30.81 18.75
N ALA A 628 -13.45 -30.11 18.89
CA ALA A 628 -12.13 -30.67 18.65
C ALA A 628 -11.77 -31.77 19.65
N GLU A 629 -12.07 -31.57 20.94
CA GLU A 629 -11.89 -32.58 22.00
C GLU A 629 -12.75 -33.81 21.74
N ARG A 630 -14.05 -33.63 21.41
CA ARG A 630 -14.93 -34.73 21.01
C ARG A 630 -14.41 -35.45 19.78
N TYR A 631 -14.05 -34.73 18.73
CA TYR A 631 -13.53 -35.31 17.49
C TYR A 631 -12.26 -36.12 17.74
N GLN A 632 -11.36 -35.62 18.58
CA GLN A 632 -10.14 -36.34 18.98
C GLN A 632 -10.47 -37.60 19.80
N ALA A 633 -11.40 -37.53 20.74
CA ALA A 633 -11.87 -38.68 21.51
C ALA A 633 -12.47 -39.76 20.60
N VAL A 634 -13.33 -39.36 19.65
CA VAL A 634 -13.92 -40.26 18.66
C VAL A 634 -12.83 -40.87 17.75
N CYS A 635 -11.86 -40.09 17.29
CA CYS A 635 -10.73 -40.63 16.51
C CYS A 635 -9.90 -41.64 17.31
N MET A 636 -9.68 -41.41 18.61
CA MET A 636 -8.94 -42.34 19.47
C MET A 636 -9.72 -43.63 19.67
N ALA A 637 -11.01 -43.55 19.98
CA ALA A 637 -11.87 -44.72 20.11
C ALA A 637 -11.98 -45.49 18.78
N ALA A 638 -12.14 -44.80 17.65
CA ALA A 638 -12.20 -45.42 16.32
C ALA A 638 -10.93 -46.20 15.95
N ARG A 639 -9.75 -45.79 16.45
CA ARG A 639 -8.50 -46.54 16.24
C ARG A 639 -8.44 -47.86 17.00
N SER A 640 -9.18 -47.98 18.09
CA SER A 640 -9.21 -49.19 18.92
C SER A 640 -10.19 -50.26 18.40
N ILE A 641 -11.13 -49.87 17.55
CA ILE A 641 -12.16 -50.74 16.97
C ILE A 641 -11.51 -51.81 16.09
N GLN A 642 -11.91 -53.06 16.32
CA GLN A 642 -11.60 -54.21 15.48
C GLN A 642 -12.85 -54.63 14.68
N PRO A 643 -12.67 -55.33 13.54
CA PRO A 643 -13.78 -56.01 12.87
C PRO A 643 -14.54 -56.93 13.84
N ASP A 644 -15.87 -57.00 13.68
CA ASP A 644 -16.82 -57.73 14.53
C ASP A 644 -17.03 -57.20 15.96
N ASP A 645 -16.43 -56.06 16.33
CA ASP A 645 -16.78 -55.37 17.57
C ASP A 645 -18.23 -54.88 17.53
N ASP A 646 -18.98 -55.09 18.61
CA ASP A 646 -20.29 -54.48 18.80
C ASP A 646 -20.08 -53.01 19.20
N ILE A 647 -20.49 -52.07 18.35
CA ILE A 647 -20.28 -50.64 18.55
C ILE A 647 -21.60 -49.95 18.81
N GLN A 648 -21.58 -48.96 19.71
CA GLN A 648 -22.62 -47.96 19.86
C GLN A 648 -22.04 -46.58 19.60
N MET A 649 -22.73 -45.76 18.81
CA MET A 649 -22.31 -44.40 18.49
C MET A 649 -23.49 -43.43 18.41
N VAL A 650 -23.25 -42.16 18.69
CA VAL A 650 -24.24 -41.10 18.59
C VAL A 650 -23.92 -40.24 17.38
N VAL A 651 -24.83 -40.19 16.40
CA VAL A 651 -24.68 -39.43 15.14
C VAL A 651 -25.82 -38.42 15.05
N LYS A 652 -25.49 -37.12 15.02
CA LYS A 652 -26.49 -36.02 15.03
C LYS A 652 -27.58 -36.16 16.11
N GLY A 653 -27.21 -36.68 17.29
CA GLY A 653 -28.13 -36.87 18.42
C GLY A 653 -28.95 -38.18 18.38
N MET A 654 -28.80 -39.00 17.33
CA MET A 654 -29.42 -40.33 17.25
C MET A 654 -28.41 -41.41 17.64
N MET A 655 -28.86 -42.37 18.44
CA MET A 655 -28.06 -43.51 18.85
C MET A 655 -28.14 -44.60 17.79
N ILE A 656 -26.99 -45.06 17.32
CA ILE A 656 -26.87 -46.13 16.34
C ILE A 656 -25.99 -47.20 16.95
N ALA A 657 -26.46 -48.44 16.97
CA ALA A 657 -25.64 -49.60 17.30
C ALA A 657 -25.46 -50.47 16.07
N GLY A 658 -24.40 -51.26 16.02
CA GLY A 658 -24.15 -52.20 14.94
C GLY A 658 -22.80 -52.86 15.05
N LYS A 659 -22.54 -53.86 14.21
CA LYS A 659 -21.24 -54.53 14.19
C LYS A 659 -20.25 -53.80 13.30
N ALA A 660 -19.05 -53.59 13.81
CA ALA A 660 -17.93 -53.02 13.07
C ALA A 660 -17.55 -53.94 11.91
N VAL A 661 -17.47 -53.40 10.69
CA VAL A 661 -16.89 -54.12 9.55
C VAL A 661 -15.43 -53.70 9.39
N GLN A 662 -15.21 -52.39 9.28
CA GLN A 662 -13.87 -51.82 9.20
C GLN A 662 -13.90 -50.31 9.48
N VAL A 663 -12.74 -49.76 9.81
CA VAL A 663 -12.52 -48.30 9.89
C VAL A 663 -11.66 -47.90 8.70
N LEU A 664 -12.10 -46.91 7.92
CA LEU A 664 -11.34 -46.39 6.80
C LEU A 664 -10.36 -45.33 7.27
N TYR A 665 -9.14 -45.35 6.72
CA TYR A 665 -8.07 -44.45 7.11
C TYR A 665 -7.54 -43.64 5.92
N THR A 666 -7.10 -42.42 6.18
CA THR A 666 -6.27 -41.63 5.26
C THR A 666 -5.07 -41.12 6.04
N LYS A 667 -3.85 -41.46 5.60
CA LYS A 667 -2.59 -41.10 6.29
C LYS A 667 -2.65 -41.36 7.81
N SER A 668 -3.13 -42.55 8.21
CA SER A 668 -3.27 -43.00 9.61
C SER A 668 -4.31 -42.24 10.47
N ARG A 669 -5.18 -41.45 9.85
CA ARG A 669 -6.34 -40.82 10.50
C ARG A 669 -7.64 -41.51 10.10
N PRO A 670 -8.47 -41.97 11.07
CA PRO A 670 -9.76 -42.58 10.74
C PRO A 670 -10.67 -41.53 10.08
N GLN A 671 -11.31 -41.91 8.97
CA GLN A 671 -12.20 -41.06 8.17
C GLN A 671 -13.66 -41.47 8.34
N SER A 672 -13.92 -42.77 8.41
CA SER A 672 -15.26 -43.33 8.56
C SER A 672 -15.22 -44.71 9.22
N VAL A 673 -16.32 -45.10 9.83
CA VAL A 673 -16.57 -46.44 10.36
C VAL A 673 -17.66 -47.07 9.51
N ILE A 674 -17.44 -48.28 9.02
CA ILE A 674 -18.44 -49.06 8.29
C ILE A 674 -19.09 -50.02 9.28
N LEU A 675 -20.40 -49.89 9.44
CA LEU A 675 -21.22 -50.77 10.27
C LEU A 675 -22.03 -51.74 9.41
N ASN A 676 -22.24 -52.94 9.94
CA ASN A 676 -23.25 -53.86 9.45
C ASN A 676 -24.55 -53.61 10.23
N LEU A 677 -25.55 -53.05 9.55
CA LEU A 677 -26.89 -52.80 10.07
C LEU A 677 -27.90 -53.74 9.40
N PRO A 678 -29.12 -53.92 9.94
CA PRO A 678 -30.14 -54.80 9.34
C PRO A 678 -30.49 -54.46 7.88
N GLN A 679 -30.25 -53.21 7.47
CA GLN A 679 -30.51 -52.69 6.12
C GLN A 679 -29.28 -52.79 5.18
N GLY A 680 -28.15 -53.30 5.66
CA GLY A 680 -26.90 -53.46 4.92
C GLY A 680 -25.73 -52.67 5.52
N HIS A 681 -24.61 -52.63 4.77
CA HIS A 681 -23.42 -51.90 5.18
C HIS A 681 -23.61 -50.40 5.03
N THR A 682 -23.37 -49.66 6.11
CA THR A 682 -23.48 -48.19 6.13
C THR A 682 -22.17 -47.57 6.56
N GLU A 683 -21.66 -46.63 5.76
CA GLU A 683 -20.47 -45.85 6.07
C GLU A 683 -20.86 -44.58 6.84
N ILE A 684 -20.31 -44.42 8.04
CA ILE A 684 -20.54 -43.25 8.89
C ILE A 684 -19.23 -42.47 8.99
N LYS A 685 -19.24 -41.21 8.55
CA LYS A 685 -18.07 -40.33 8.60
C LYS A 685 -17.77 -39.89 10.04
N ILE A 686 -16.52 -40.03 10.47
CA ILE A 686 -16.05 -39.69 11.83
C ILE A 686 -16.46 -38.27 12.28
N PRO A 687 -16.41 -37.21 11.44
CA PRO A 687 -16.84 -35.87 11.86
C PRO A 687 -18.33 -35.73 12.26
N LEU A 688 -19.18 -36.69 11.87
CA LEU A 688 -20.61 -36.68 12.18
C LEU A 688 -20.92 -37.41 13.50
N ILE A 689 -19.94 -38.12 14.05
CA ILE A 689 -20.07 -38.91 15.27
C ILE A 689 -19.72 -38.01 16.46
N SER A 690 -20.64 -37.94 17.41
CA SER A 690 -20.46 -37.19 18.66
C SER A 690 -19.84 -38.04 19.78
N GLU A 691 -20.17 -39.33 19.82
CA GLU A 691 -19.64 -40.30 20.78
C GLU A 691 -19.57 -41.69 20.12
N ILE A 692 -18.59 -42.52 20.48
CA ILE A 692 -18.43 -43.89 19.99
C ILE A 692 -17.79 -44.77 21.05
N TYR A 693 -18.37 -45.95 21.27
CA TYR A 693 -17.94 -46.92 22.27
C TYR A 693 -18.01 -48.34 21.72
N VAL A 694 -17.02 -49.17 22.05
CA VAL A 694 -17.09 -50.62 21.86
C VAL A 694 -17.80 -51.21 23.08
N ILE A 695 -18.89 -51.93 22.85
CA ILE A 695 -19.68 -52.58 23.89
C ILE A 695 -18.89 -53.80 24.39
N PRO A 696 -18.52 -53.87 25.68
CA PRO A 696 -17.91 -55.06 26.25
C PRO A 696 -18.87 -56.25 26.12
N LYS A 697 -18.38 -57.41 25.67
CA LYS A 697 -19.17 -58.65 25.50
C LYS A 697 -19.91 -59.14 26.76
N SER A 698 -19.64 -58.55 27.93
CA SER A 698 -20.30 -58.85 29.22
C SER A 698 -21.59 -58.07 29.49
N ASN A 699 -21.97 -57.06 28.69
CA ASN A 699 -23.13 -56.19 28.94
C ASN A 699 -24.23 -56.27 27.86
N PHE A 700 -24.33 -57.39 27.14
CA PHE A 700 -25.49 -57.67 26.27
C PHE A 700 -26.72 -57.98 27.13
N TYR A 701 -27.43 -56.95 27.60
CA TYR A 701 -28.85 -57.10 27.88
C TYR A 701 -29.60 -56.94 26.56
N GLN A 702 -30.18 -58.05 26.11
CA GLN A 702 -31.30 -58.05 25.19
C GLN A 702 -32.40 -57.18 25.81
N ASP A 703 -32.60 -55.98 25.28
CA ASP A 703 -33.92 -55.39 25.02
C ASP A 703 -33.73 -53.97 24.46
N SER A 704 -34.53 -53.65 23.44
CA SER A 704 -34.65 -52.37 22.72
C SER A 704 -33.74 -52.14 21.50
N TRP A 705 -34.05 -52.84 20.41
CA TRP A 705 -33.88 -52.32 19.05
C TRP A 705 -35.24 -51.93 18.50
N ASP A 706 -35.72 -50.77 18.92
CA ASP A 706 -36.69 -49.98 18.17
C ASP A 706 -36.31 -48.52 18.38
N PHE A 707 -35.58 -47.94 17.42
CA PHE A 707 -35.76 -46.61 16.83
C PHE A 707 -34.73 -46.33 15.74
#